data_AF-B9WJK1-F1
#
_entry.id   AF-B9WJK1-F1
#
_cell.length_a   1.000
_cell.length_b   1.000
_cell.length_c   1.000
_cell.angle_alpha   90.00
_cell.angle_beta   90.00
_cell.angle_gamma   90.00
#
_symmetry.space_group_name_H-M   'P 1'
#
loop_
_entity.id
_entity.type
_entity.pdbx_description
1 polymer ?
#
loop_
_entity_poly.entity_id
_entity_poly.type
_entity_poly.pdbx_seq_one_letter_code
_entity_poly.pdbx_strand_id
1 'polypeptide(L)'
;MEKLRSKGMTARQYLLLTFIITFLVLVSTYLYCPDYNIKNSFLSKTNKPYLSIKTLDLNDTQIDDLKRLGLTPKKSVEIVKPDNSKQTIHGRFLHITDFHIDHHYQKGSDIGKVCHGGKGKASKYGDAILGCDSPPILVEETFKWITENLIDKIDFIVYTGDSARHDNDRDYPRTRRHIFDMNKEISDKFVTLTSESDGQPLIYPVSNNDIMPHNLMDIGPSLQTRELFEAWRPFIPQVQMHTYLMGAYYFQEVIPNQLAVLSLNTMYWFDSNPMVDDCDNRKDPGYKLFEWLGYVLKEMRARNMKVWLCGHVPPNEKNYDTTCLRKYIAWTHEYRDVIVGGLYGHMNLDHFIPLDSVQAYKSIRKDFKDEFEQKTIFNVDDEEEHALEDSNLYKALDENFSDKFFRVTGGVPNNKVRYLETLRRELYAPLKGKKKSGNHFERYSIAHVTASIIPTFNPGMRVWEYNITDLENKLEQVQFEPWDKFFAGVERMIEVQSNYDEQDEDPVNYWGEIDDITIEKKRKKHKKKNKKKKKDHTFPKPMPENLSLGPAYIEQTFTPERYVQYYADLENINKGDKKFGYEIEYSTDDSLYGLKALTVKEWIKFGRTLGEPVKNIENKTKKKKGKGKKKNSKKYKKLQQIWNNYLKHAFISSDYERKGYG
;
A
#
# COMPACT_ATOMS: atom_id res chain seq x y z
N MET A 1 -30.43 -44.57 25.39
CA MET A 1 -30.35 -44.42 26.85
C MET A 1 -31.61 -44.89 27.60
N GLU A 2 -32.73 -45.17 26.94
CA GLU A 2 -33.96 -45.63 27.63
C GLU A 2 -34.07 -47.14 27.90
N LYS A 3 -33.21 -48.00 27.33
CA LYS A 3 -33.28 -49.46 27.53
C LYS A 3 -32.40 -50.04 28.67
N LEU A 4 -31.71 -49.21 29.46
CA LEU A 4 -30.78 -49.68 30.49
C LEU A 4 -31.15 -49.28 31.93
N ARG A 5 -32.32 -48.69 32.15
CA ARG A 5 -32.81 -48.36 33.52
C ARG A 5 -33.43 -49.53 34.28
N SER A 6 -33.58 -50.72 33.67
CA SER A 6 -34.30 -51.85 34.29
C SER A 6 -33.45 -52.79 35.16
N LYS A 7 -32.18 -52.49 35.43
CA LYS A 7 -31.30 -53.37 36.22
C LYS A 7 -30.44 -52.61 37.23
N GLY A 8 -31.05 -51.85 38.13
CA GLY A 8 -30.52 -51.52 39.48
C GLY A 8 -29.04 -51.18 39.67
N MET A 9 -28.34 -50.65 38.66
CA MET A 9 -26.91 -50.33 38.75
C MET A 9 -26.72 -48.96 39.38
N THR A 10 -25.84 -48.89 40.37
CA THR A 10 -25.49 -47.64 41.05
C THR A 10 -24.56 -46.77 40.20
N ALA A 11 -24.61 -45.45 40.36
CA ALA A 11 -23.81 -44.49 39.57
C ALA A 11 -22.29 -44.79 39.60
N ARG A 12 -21.80 -45.36 40.71
CA ARG A 12 -20.40 -45.78 40.88
C ARG A 12 -20.03 -46.97 40.00
N GLN A 13 -20.95 -47.91 39.78
CA GLN A 13 -20.76 -49.04 38.86
C GLN A 13 -20.78 -48.57 37.40
N TYR A 14 -21.54 -47.53 37.08
CA TYR A 14 -21.58 -46.95 35.73
C TYR A 14 -20.24 -46.28 35.38
N LEU A 15 -19.69 -45.49 36.32
CA LEU A 15 -18.38 -44.84 36.18
C LEU A 15 -17.24 -45.85 36.01
N LEU A 16 -17.26 -46.93 36.79
CA LEU A 16 -16.27 -48.00 36.69
C LEU A 16 -16.36 -48.72 35.33
N LEU A 17 -17.58 -49.00 34.85
CA LEU A 17 -17.79 -49.66 33.57
C LEU A 17 -17.34 -48.78 32.40
N THR A 18 -17.65 -47.48 32.43
CA THR A 18 -17.16 -46.53 31.43
C THR A 18 -15.64 -46.42 31.44
N PHE A 19 -15.01 -46.41 32.61
CA PHE A 19 -13.54 -46.34 32.70
C PHE A 19 -12.88 -47.61 32.13
N ILE A 20 -13.42 -48.78 32.43
CA ILE A 20 -12.93 -50.07 31.91
C ILE A 20 -13.12 -50.16 30.39
N ILE A 21 -14.26 -49.72 29.86
CA ILE A 21 -14.51 -49.70 28.41
C ILE A 21 -13.56 -48.72 27.72
N THR A 22 -13.34 -47.53 28.28
CA THR A 22 -12.43 -46.53 27.69
C THR A 22 -10.97 -47.02 27.70
N PHE A 23 -10.56 -47.70 28.79
CA PHE A 23 -9.24 -48.30 28.91
C PHE A 23 -9.05 -49.47 27.93
N LEU A 24 -10.07 -50.34 27.77
CA LEU A 24 -10.03 -51.44 26.81
C LEU A 24 -10.01 -50.95 25.35
N VAL A 25 -10.71 -49.86 25.03
CA VAL A 25 -10.66 -49.22 23.71
C VAL A 25 -9.28 -48.62 23.44
N LEU A 26 -8.67 -47.94 24.42
CA LEU A 26 -7.31 -47.39 24.32
C LEU A 26 -6.25 -48.49 24.12
N VAL A 27 -6.35 -49.57 24.89
CA VAL A 27 -5.43 -50.72 24.78
C VAL A 27 -5.66 -51.49 23.47
N SER A 28 -6.91 -51.61 23.01
CA SER A 28 -7.25 -52.18 21.70
C SER A 28 -6.69 -51.34 20.55
N THR A 29 -6.79 -50.00 20.61
CA THR A 29 -6.20 -49.11 19.59
C THR A 29 -4.67 -49.16 19.59
N TYR A 30 -4.05 -49.42 20.75
CA TYR A 30 -2.60 -49.54 20.87
C TYR A 30 -2.08 -50.91 20.41
N LEU A 31 -2.87 -51.98 20.57
CA LEU A 31 -2.48 -53.35 20.19
C LEU A 31 -2.85 -53.71 18.74
N TYR A 32 -3.81 -53.01 18.11
CA TYR A 32 -4.27 -53.29 16.73
C TYR A 32 -3.88 -52.21 15.71
N CYS A 33 -3.08 -51.21 16.08
CA CYS A 33 -2.42 -50.38 15.08
C CYS A 33 -1.26 -51.22 14.49
N PRO A 34 -1.30 -51.62 13.22
CA PRO A 34 -0.15 -52.29 12.62
C PRO A 34 1.00 -51.29 12.64
N ASP A 35 2.19 -51.76 13.00
CA ASP A 35 3.47 -51.09 12.79
C ASP A 35 3.58 -50.58 11.35
N TYR A 36 3.03 -49.39 11.09
CA TYR A 36 3.34 -48.63 9.90
C TYR A 36 4.70 -48.00 10.15
N ASN A 37 5.71 -48.85 9.92
CA ASN A 37 7.08 -48.52 9.60
C ASN A 37 7.45 -47.04 9.80
N ILE A 38 7.92 -46.72 11.00
CA ILE A 38 8.91 -45.67 11.21
C ILE A 38 10.23 -46.16 10.57
N LYS A 39 10.22 -46.24 9.25
CA LYS A 39 11.38 -46.39 8.38
C LYS A 39 11.12 -45.56 7.13
N ASN A 40 11.00 -44.25 7.34
CA ASN A 40 11.39 -43.20 6.39
C ASN A 40 11.27 -41.83 7.06
N SER A 41 12.37 -41.38 7.69
CA SER A 41 12.85 -39.98 7.69
C SER A 41 14.02 -39.74 8.66
N PHE A 42 14.73 -40.78 9.12
CA PHE A 42 16.15 -40.63 9.51
C PHE A 42 17.08 -40.49 8.29
N LEU A 43 16.62 -39.70 7.32
CA LEU A 43 17.43 -38.98 6.36
C LEU A 43 17.15 -37.51 6.64
N SER A 44 17.79 -36.99 7.68
CA SER A 44 18.19 -35.58 7.74
C SER A 44 19.20 -35.34 6.60
N LYS A 45 18.75 -35.49 5.36
CA LYS A 45 19.32 -34.74 4.25
C LYS A 45 18.91 -33.31 4.52
N THR A 46 19.91 -32.46 4.62
CA THR A 46 19.77 -31.01 4.53
C THR A 46 18.93 -30.68 3.28
N ASN A 47 17.62 -30.59 3.44
CA ASN A 47 16.74 -30.11 2.36
C ASN A 47 17.00 -28.62 2.24
N LYS A 48 18.03 -28.26 1.48
CA LYS A 48 18.28 -26.86 1.12
C LYS A 48 16.98 -26.28 0.54
N PRO A 49 16.56 -25.06 0.95
CA PRO A 49 15.33 -24.45 0.44
C PRO A 49 15.35 -24.27 -1.09
N TYR A 50 16.54 -24.26 -1.68
CA TYR A 50 16.78 -24.14 -3.11
C TYR A 50 17.78 -25.20 -3.58
N LEU A 51 17.60 -25.70 -4.80
CA LEU A 51 18.51 -26.65 -5.44
C LEU A 51 19.83 -25.98 -5.82
N SER A 52 19.77 -24.73 -6.30
CA SER A 52 20.95 -23.91 -6.56
C SER A 52 20.60 -22.43 -6.55
N ILE A 53 21.59 -21.60 -6.18
CA ILE A 53 21.56 -20.15 -6.28
C ILE A 53 22.81 -19.74 -7.07
N LYS A 54 22.67 -18.93 -8.11
CA LYS A 54 23.79 -18.52 -8.98
C LYS A 54 23.65 -17.06 -9.39
N THR A 55 24.74 -16.30 -9.29
CA THR A 55 24.80 -14.96 -9.89
C THR A 55 25.04 -15.07 -11.39
N LEU A 56 24.25 -14.35 -12.18
CA LEU A 56 24.36 -14.29 -13.64
C LEU A 56 25.05 -12.99 -14.07
N ASP A 57 26.05 -13.12 -14.95
CA ASP A 57 26.66 -11.98 -15.61
C ASP A 57 25.80 -11.50 -16.79
N LEU A 58 25.82 -10.19 -17.04
CA LEU A 58 25.14 -9.58 -18.17
C LEU A 58 26.06 -9.56 -19.40
N ASN A 59 25.50 -9.86 -20.57
CA ASN A 59 26.19 -9.63 -21.84
C ASN A 59 26.01 -8.19 -22.34
N ASP A 60 26.80 -7.79 -23.34
CA ASP A 60 26.80 -6.41 -23.86
C ASP A 60 25.42 -5.96 -24.37
N THR A 61 24.67 -6.84 -25.04
CA THR A 61 23.32 -6.54 -25.52
C THR A 61 22.35 -6.28 -24.38
N GLN A 62 22.41 -7.07 -23.31
CA GLN A 62 21.58 -6.86 -22.10
C GLN A 62 21.95 -5.56 -21.39
N ILE A 63 23.25 -5.24 -21.33
CA ILE A 63 23.75 -4.00 -20.74
C ILE A 63 23.21 -2.78 -21.51
N ASP A 64 23.28 -2.81 -22.84
CA ASP A 64 22.83 -1.72 -23.69
C ASP A 64 21.31 -1.57 -23.66
N ASP A 65 20.55 -2.67 -23.61
CA ASP A 65 19.10 -2.63 -23.48
C ASP A 65 18.65 -2.04 -22.12
N LEU A 66 19.31 -2.42 -21.02
CA LEU A 66 19.04 -1.82 -19.70
C LEU A 66 19.36 -0.31 -19.70
N LYS A 67 20.48 0.11 -20.29
CA LYS A 67 20.84 1.52 -20.41
C LYS A 67 19.84 2.31 -21.26
N ARG A 68 19.35 1.73 -22.37
CA ARG A 68 18.31 2.33 -23.21
C ARG A 68 17.04 2.64 -22.41
N LEU A 69 16.69 1.78 -21.46
CA LEU A 69 15.57 1.96 -20.54
C LEU A 69 15.92 2.83 -19.32
N GLY A 70 17.16 3.31 -19.19
CA GLY A 70 17.61 4.09 -18.03
C GLY A 70 17.81 3.25 -16.76
N LEU A 71 17.76 1.92 -16.86
CA LEU A 71 17.96 0.97 -15.77
C LEU A 71 19.46 0.71 -15.54
N THR A 72 19.84 0.43 -14.29
CA THR A 72 21.24 0.18 -13.95
C THR A 72 21.64 -1.23 -14.40
N PRO A 73 22.73 -1.44 -15.17
CA PRO A 73 23.21 -2.78 -15.49
C PRO A 73 23.78 -3.49 -14.25
N LYS A 74 22.95 -4.28 -13.57
CA LYS A 74 23.30 -5.06 -12.37
C LYS A 74 23.16 -6.54 -12.65
N LYS A 75 24.10 -7.33 -12.10
CA LYS A 75 24.05 -8.80 -12.11
C LYS A 75 22.76 -9.29 -11.44
N SER A 76 22.14 -10.31 -12.01
CA SER A 76 20.96 -10.96 -11.42
C SER A 76 21.34 -12.22 -10.65
N VAL A 77 20.41 -12.73 -9.84
CA VAL A 77 20.56 -13.97 -9.07
C VAL A 77 19.50 -14.97 -9.54
N GLU A 78 19.91 -16.08 -10.15
CA GLU A 78 19.02 -17.20 -10.50
C GLU A 78 18.84 -18.11 -9.28
N ILE A 79 17.59 -18.41 -8.95
CA ILE A 79 17.19 -19.32 -7.89
C ILE A 79 16.47 -20.50 -8.53
N VAL A 80 16.90 -21.73 -8.22
CA VAL A 80 16.22 -22.96 -8.63
C VAL A 80 15.49 -23.57 -7.44
N LYS A 81 14.17 -23.62 -7.51
CA LYS A 81 13.30 -24.17 -6.45
C LYS A 81 13.27 -25.70 -6.49
N PRO A 82 12.81 -26.38 -5.41
CA PRO A 82 12.77 -27.85 -5.36
C PRO A 82 11.92 -28.53 -6.46
N ASP A 83 10.97 -27.82 -7.04
CA ASP A 83 10.14 -28.26 -8.17
C ASP A 83 10.81 -28.06 -9.55
N ASN A 84 12.10 -27.69 -9.57
CA ASN A 84 12.88 -27.26 -10.74
C ASN A 84 12.41 -25.98 -11.43
N SER A 85 11.42 -25.26 -10.87
CA SER A 85 11.10 -23.93 -11.37
C SER A 85 12.27 -22.97 -11.09
N LYS A 86 12.49 -22.07 -12.05
CA LYS A 86 13.54 -21.06 -11.99
C LYS A 86 12.91 -19.70 -11.72
N GLN A 87 13.62 -18.88 -10.97
CA GLN A 87 13.26 -17.48 -10.76
C GLN A 87 14.54 -16.65 -10.84
N THR A 88 14.58 -15.69 -11.76
CA THR A 88 15.69 -14.73 -11.85
C THR A 88 15.35 -13.47 -11.06
N ILE A 89 16.22 -13.08 -10.13
CA ILE A 89 16.09 -11.85 -9.34
C ILE A 89 17.05 -10.80 -9.88
N HIS A 90 16.50 -9.78 -10.51
CA HIS A 90 17.16 -8.64 -11.12
C HIS A 90 17.37 -7.47 -10.16
N GLY A 91 16.64 -7.44 -9.04
CA GLY A 91 16.62 -6.29 -8.13
C GLY A 91 15.76 -5.16 -8.65
N ARG A 92 14.65 -5.47 -9.37
CA ARG A 92 13.76 -4.48 -9.97
C ARG A 92 12.30 -4.88 -9.88
N PHE A 93 11.39 -3.92 -9.76
CA PHE A 93 9.95 -4.20 -9.84
C PHE A 93 9.17 -3.06 -10.50
N LEU A 94 8.08 -3.42 -11.18
CA LEU A 94 7.16 -2.47 -11.80
C LEU A 94 6.13 -1.99 -10.78
N HIS A 95 5.91 -0.68 -10.69
CA HIS A 95 4.78 -0.07 -9.99
C HIS A 95 3.90 0.67 -10.99
N ILE A 96 2.67 0.21 -11.15
CA ILE A 96 1.66 0.70 -12.10
C ILE A 96 0.30 0.79 -11.41
N THR A 97 -0.60 1.68 -11.86
CA THR A 97 -1.87 1.93 -11.17
C THR A 97 -2.88 2.67 -12.05
N ASP A 98 -4.14 2.71 -11.59
CA ASP A 98 -5.21 3.58 -12.09
C ASP A 98 -5.37 3.49 -13.62
N PHE A 99 -5.72 2.29 -14.13
CA PHE A 99 -5.97 2.11 -15.56
C PHE A 99 -7.25 2.81 -15.99
N HIS A 100 -8.33 2.69 -15.21
CA HIS A 100 -9.66 3.21 -15.55
C HIS A 100 -10.05 2.90 -17.00
N ILE A 101 -10.11 1.61 -17.37
CA ILE A 101 -10.50 1.21 -18.73
C ILE A 101 -11.95 1.61 -18.99
N ASP A 102 -12.18 2.30 -20.10
CA ASP A 102 -13.49 2.80 -20.51
C ASP A 102 -13.87 2.34 -21.91
N HIS A 103 -14.69 1.29 -21.98
CA HIS A 103 -15.21 0.74 -23.24
C HIS A 103 -16.22 1.65 -23.96
N HIS A 104 -16.69 2.73 -23.32
CA HIS A 104 -17.58 3.70 -23.97
C HIS A 104 -16.82 4.83 -24.67
N TYR A 105 -15.52 4.96 -24.44
CA TYR A 105 -14.68 5.96 -25.08
C TYR A 105 -14.80 5.89 -26.62
N GLN A 106 -15.09 7.03 -27.23
CA GLN A 106 -15.19 7.18 -28.68
C GLN A 106 -14.23 8.25 -29.18
N LYS A 107 -13.35 7.89 -30.12
CA LYS A 107 -12.51 8.87 -30.82
C LYS A 107 -13.40 9.89 -31.56
N GLY A 108 -13.02 11.17 -31.47
CA GLY A 108 -13.73 12.28 -32.10
C GLY A 108 -15.02 12.69 -31.39
N SER A 109 -15.25 12.19 -30.18
CA SER A 109 -16.39 12.55 -29.34
C SER A 109 -16.14 13.83 -28.54
N ASP A 110 -17.21 14.32 -27.91
CA ASP A 110 -17.18 15.49 -27.04
C ASP A 110 -16.64 15.13 -25.65
N ILE A 111 -15.57 15.82 -25.26
CA ILE A 111 -14.93 15.70 -23.93
C ILE A 111 -15.92 16.13 -22.82
N GLY A 112 -16.81 17.08 -23.09
CA GLY A 112 -17.86 17.49 -22.15
C GLY A 112 -18.89 16.40 -21.86
N LYS A 113 -18.93 15.35 -22.69
CA LYS A 113 -19.72 14.13 -22.51
C LYS A 113 -18.82 12.94 -22.16
N VAL A 114 -17.77 13.21 -21.39
CA VAL A 114 -16.78 12.23 -20.90
C VAL A 114 -16.20 11.32 -21.99
N CYS A 115 -16.15 11.81 -23.23
CA CYS A 115 -15.71 11.09 -24.41
C CYS A 115 -16.60 9.89 -24.84
N HIS A 116 -17.86 9.83 -24.43
CA HIS A 116 -18.77 8.73 -24.79
C HIS A 116 -19.70 9.04 -25.98
N GLY A 117 -19.72 10.26 -26.49
CA GLY A 117 -20.57 10.61 -27.62
C GLY A 117 -20.53 12.08 -28.06
N GLY A 118 -21.41 12.44 -29.01
CA GLY A 118 -21.37 13.76 -29.64
C GLY A 118 -20.21 13.91 -30.63
N LYS A 119 -20.03 15.12 -31.17
CA LYS A 119 -18.89 15.46 -32.05
C LYS A 119 -17.95 16.38 -31.30
N GLY A 120 -16.68 15.99 -31.19
CA GLY A 120 -15.65 16.76 -30.50
C GLY A 120 -14.25 16.40 -30.98
N LYS A 121 -13.30 16.39 -30.05
CA LYS A 121 -11.85 16.30 -30.35
C LYS A 121 -11.13 15.21 -29.57
N ALA A 122 -11.86 14.28 -28.93
CA ALA A 122 -11.26 13.16 -28.22
C ALA A 122 -10.31 12.38 -29.12
N SER A 123 -9.05 12.24 -28.72
CA SER A 123 -7.99 11.63 -29.52
C SER A 123 -8.03 10.10 -29.49
N LYS A 124 -7.14 9.42 -30.21
CA LYS A 124 -7.14 7.95 -30.30
C LYS A 124 -6.78 7.30 -28.96
N TYR A 125 -5.75 7.81 -28.29
CA TYR A 125 -5.21 7.22 -27.06
C TYR A 125 -5.63 7.97 -25.79
N GLY A 126 -6.69 8.78 -25.86
CA GLY A 126 -7.02 9.74 -24.80
C GLY A 126 -6.23 11.04 -24.92
N ASP A 127 -6.54 11.99 -24.05
CA ASP A 127 -5.94 13.32 -24.01
C ASP A 127 -5.66 13.73 -22.57
N ALA A 128 -4.38 14.01 -22.26
CA ALA A 128 -3.98 14.50 -20.95
C ALA A 128 -4.73 15.79 -20.58
N ILE A 129 -5.15 15.89 -19.31
CA ILE A 129 -5.80 17.07 -18.70
C ILE A 129 -7.26 17.28 -19.17
N LEU A 130 -7.75 16.55 -20.17
CA LEU A 130 -9.10 16.78 -20.71
C LEU A 130 -10.20 16.03 -19.96
N GLY A 131 -9.84 15.05 -19.12
CA GLY A 131 -10.77 14.48 -18.13
C GLY A 131 -11.63 13.31 -18.58
N CYS A 132 -11.18 12.59 -19.61
CA CYS A 132 -11.76 11.30 -20.00
C CYS A 132 -10.95 10.15 -19.39
N ASP A 133 -11.59 9.00 -19.24
CA ASP A 133 -10.95 7.76 -18.81
C ASP A 133 -10.17 7.10 -19.97
N SER A 134 -9.48 6.00 -19.70
CA SER A 134 -8.58 5.37 -20.66
C SER A 134 -9.36 4.62 -21.74
N PRO A 135 -9.18 4.93 -23.04
CA PRO A 135 -9.70 4.05 -24.08
C PRO A 135 -9.00 2.68 -24.03
N PRO A 136 -9.67 1.58 -24.42
CA PRO A 136 -9.07 0.24 -24.39
C PRO A 136 -7.74 0.15 -25.15
N ILE A 137 -7.60 0.90 -26.25
CA ILE A 137 -6.36 0.94 -27.05
C ILE A 137 -5.16 1.53 -26.29
N LEU A 138 -5.37 2.46 -25.36
CA LEU A 138 -4.30 2.97 -24.49
C LEU A 138 -3.81 1.87 -23.55
N VAL A 139 -4.75 1.12 -22.97
CA VAL A 139 -4.45 -0.01 -22.08
C VAL A 139 -3.71 -1.10 -22.83
N GLU A 140 -4.19 -1.48 -24.02
CA GLU A 140 -3.57 -2.50 -24.88
C GLU A 140 -2.12 -2.16 -25.26
N GLU A 141 -1.88 -0.94 -25.76
CA GLU A 141 -0.52 -0.52 -26.13
C GLU A 141 0.39 -0.35 -24.91
N THR A 142 -0.17 -0.06 -23.73
CA THR A 142 0.58 -0.05 -22.47
C THR A 142 1.07 -1.43 -22.10
N PHE A 143 0.19 -2.45 -22.09
CA PHE A 143 0.58 -3.83 -21.82
C PHE A 143 1.60 -4.33 -22.84
N LYS A 144 1.38 -4.06 -24.13
CA LYS A 144 2.32 -4.40 -25.19
C LYS A 144 3.70 -3.80 -24.96
N TRP A 145 3.77 -2.51 -24.62
CA TRP A 145 5.06 -1.86 -24.34
C TRP A 145 5.77 -2.49 -23.14
N ILE A 146 5.03 -2.87 -22.07
CA ILE A 146 5.60 -3.57 -20.91
C ILE A 146 6.14 -4.95 -21.32
N THR A 147 5.40 -5.73 -22.12
CA THR A 147 5.86 -7.03 -22.63
C THR A 147 7.15 -6.89 -23.46
N GLU A 148 7.21 -5.89 -24.34
CA GLU A 148 8.35 -5.69 -25.25
C GLU A 148 9.60 -5.13 -24.54
N ASN A 149 9.45 -4.47 -23.39
CA ASN A 149 10.54 -3.71 -22.79
C ASN A 149 10.91 -4.10 -21.36
N LEU A 150 9.98 -4.58 -20.53
CA LEU A 150 10.18 -4.65 -19.07
C LEU A 150 9.99 -6.02 -18.45
N ILE A 151 9.08 -6.86 -18.95
CA ILE A 151 8.63 -8.06 -18.22
C ILE A 151 9.77 -9.04 -17.90
N ASP A 152 10.75 -9.16 -18.79
CA ASP A 152 11.95 -10.00 -18.67
C ASP A 152 13.06 -9.39 -17.79
N LYS A 153 12.81 -8.21 -17.19
CA LYS A 153 13.80 -7.41 -16.44
C LYS A 153 13.35 -7.05 -15.02
N ILE A 154 12.15 -7.48 -14.64
CA ILE A 154 11.51 -7.21 -13.36
C ILE A 154 11.21 -8.50 -12.60
N ASP A 155 11.20 -8.40 -11.28
CA ASP A 155 11.06 -9.53 -10.37
C ASP A 155 9.59 -9.77 -9.98
N PHE A 156 8.82 -8.69 -9.89
CA PHE A 156 7.40 -8.69 -9.52
C PHE A 156 6.72 -7.40 -9.99
N ILE A 157 5.38 -7.40 -9.96
CA ILE A 157 4.52 -6.28 -10.32
C ILE A 157 3.69 -5.86 -9.12
N VAL A 158 3.70 -4.57 -8.82
CA VAL A 158 2.78 -3.94 -7.88
C VAL A 158 1.77 -3.15 -8.70
N TYR A 159 0.52 -3.63 -8.75
CA TYR A 159 -0.59 -2.94 -9.38
C TYR A 159 -1.54 -2.42 -8.31
N THR A 160 -1.55 -1.10 -8.06
CA THR A 160 -2.32 -0.52 -6.94
C THR A 160 -3.79 -0.24 -7.26
N GLY A 161 -4.37 -0.89 -8.27
CA GLY A 161 -5.81 -0.93 -8.52
C GLY A 161 -6.38 0.23 -9.35
N ASP A 162 -7.70 0.40 -9.27
CA ASP A 162 -8.56 1.26 -10.10
C ASP A 162 -8.54 0.82 -11.57
N SER A 163 -9.05 -0.40 -11.79
CA SER A 163 -9.24 -0.99 -13.12
C SER A 163 -10.43 -0.37 -13.81
N ALA A 164 -11.55 -0.25 -13.10
CA ALA A 164 -12.82 0.24 -13.64
C ALA A 164 -12.80 1.76 -13.88
N ARG A 165 -13.42 2.20 -14.97
CA ARG A 165 -13.71 3.63 -15.21
C ARG A 165 -14.48 4.28 -14.07
N HIS A 166 -14.49 5.61 -14.07
CA HIS A 166 -15.26 6.44 -13.14
C HIS A 166 -16.77 6.35 -13.40
N ASP A 167 -17.55 6.59 -12.34
CA ASP A 167 -19.02 6.67 -12.40
C ASP A 167 -19.51 8.10 -12.66
N ASN A 168 -18.96 8.76 -13.68
CA ASN A 168 -19.25 10.17 -13.99
C ASN A 168 -20.16 10.35 -15.22
N ASP A 169 -20.67 9.26 -15.79
CA ASP A 169 -21.68 9.29 -16.86
C ASP A 169 -23.04 8.76 -16.39
N ARG A 170 -24.08 9.57 -16.58
CA ARG A 170 -25.46 9.21 -16.26
C ARG A 170 -26.16 8.43 -17.38
N ASP A 171 -25.70 8.57 -18.62
CA ASP A 171 -26.23 7.84 -19.78
C ASP A 171 -25.70 6.40 -19.77
N TYR A 172 -24.49 6.22 -19.26
CA TYR A 172 -23.84 4.92 -19.07
C TYR A 172 -23.40 4.75 -17.60
N PRO A 173 -24.32 4.48 -16.66
CA PRO A 173 -23.95 4.20 -15.28
C PRO A 173 -23.20 2.87 -15.16
N ARG A 174 -22.26 2.77 -14.22
CA ARG A 174 -21.58 1.50 -13.97
C ARG A 174 -22.51 0.54 -13.23
N THR A 175 -22.48 -0.73 -13.62
CA THR A 175 -23.15 -1.81 -12.90
C THR A 175 -22.11 -2.66 -12.19
N ARG A 176 -22.53 -3.43 -11.18
CA ARG A 176 -21.65 -4.42 -10.51
C ARG A 176 -21.00 -5.37 -11.53
N ARG A 177 -21.79 -5.87 -12.49
CA ARG A 177 -21.31 -6.75 -13.56
C ARG A 177 -20.22 -6.07 -14.41
N HIS A 178 -20.43 -4.82 -14.82
CA HIS A 178 -19.42 -4.06 -15.58
C HIS A 178 -18.12 -3.89 -14.81
N ILE A 179 -18.19 -3.58 -13.50
CA ILE A 179 -17.00 -3.42 -12.65
C ILE A 179 -16.25 -4.74 -12.52
N PHE A 180 -16.95 -5.84 -12.30
CA PHE A 180 -16.34 -7.17 -12.29
C PHE A 180 -15.68 -7.50 -13.63
N ASP A 181 -16.36 -7.27 -14.76
CA ASP A 181 -15.83 -7.58 -16.09
C ASP A 181 -14.57 -6.76 -16.41
N MET A 182 -14.53 -5.48 -16.05
CA MET A 182 -13.33 -4.64 -16.21
C MET A 182 -12.18 -5.11 -15.30
N ASN A 183 -12.46 -5.51 -14.06
CA ASN A 183 -11.44 -6.09 -13.18
C ASN A 183 -10.90 -7.40 -13.73
N LYS A 184 -11.80 -8.27 -14.20
CA LYS A 184 -11.43 -9.55 -14.83
C LYS A 184 -10.60 -9.32 -16.08
N GLU A 185 -10.96 -8.36 -16.92
CA GLU A 185 -10.20 -8.03 -18.13
C GLU A 185 -8.77 -7.58 -17.80
N ILE A 186 -8.60 -6.64 -16.86
CA ILE A 186 -7.25 -6.20 -16.47
C ILE A 186 -6.46 -7.34 -15.82
N SER A 187 -7.10 -8.14 -14.96
CA SER A 187 -6.47 -9.34 -14.39
C SER A 187 -6.03 -10.32 -15.48
N ASP A 188 -6.84 -10.56 -16.51
CA ASP A 188 -6.49 -11.46 -17.61
C ASP A 188 -5.33 -10.94 -18.44
N LYS A 189 -5.27 -9.62 -18.69
CA LYS A 189 -4.10 -9.00 -19.33
C LYS A 189 -2.81 -9.21 -18.52
N PHE A 190 -2.88 -9.14 -17.19
CA PHE A 190 -1.74 -9.46 -16.33
C PHE A 190 -1.38 -10.95 -16.31
N VAL A 191 -2.36 -11.85 -16.38
CA VAL A 191 -2.09 -13.29 -16.49
C VAL A 191 -1.34 -13.57 -17.80
N THR A 192 -1.79 -12.99 -18.91
CA THR A 192 -1.06 -13.07 -20.18
C THR A 192 0.34 -12.48 -20.04
N LEU A 193 0.47 -11.25 -19.53
CA LEU A 193 1.76 -10.59 -19.37
C LEU A 193 2.78 -11.45 -18.59
N THR A 194 2.38 -11.98 -17.44
CA THR A 194 3.27 -12.78 -16.57
C THR A 194 3.59 -14.14 -17.17
N SER A 195 2.72 -14.69 -18.02
CA SER A 195 2.97 -15.96 -18.73
C SER A 195 4.00 -15.88 -19.86
N GLU A 196 4.32 -14.68 -20.33
CA GLU A 196 5.36 -14.43 -21.36
C GLU A 196 6.80 -14.48 -20.77
N SER A 197 6.96 -14.72 -19.46
CA SER A 197 8.24 -14.72 -18.76
C SER A 197 8.25 -15.72 -17.59
N ASP A 198 9.02 -15.46 -16.52
CA ASP A 198 9.22 -16.32 -15.35
C ASP A 198 7.97 -16.42 -14.43
N GLY A 199 6.81 -15.93 -14.85
CA GLY A 199 5.60 -15.93 -14.02
C GLY A 199 5.72 -14.98 -12.83
N GLN A 200 6.11 -13.72 -13.08
CA GLN A 200 6.37 -12.73 -12.04
C GLN A 200 5.17 -12.61 -11.08
N PRO A 201 5.39 -12.64 -9.75
CA PRO A 201 4.33 -12.38 -8.78
C PRO A 201 3.69 -11.02 -9.00
N LEU A 202 2.37 -10.94 -8.86
CA LEU A 202 1.61 -9.70 -8.92
C LEU A 202 0.85 -9.48 -7.62
N ILE A 203 0.79 -8.23 -7.19
CA ILE A 203 0.05 -7.83 -6.00
C ILE A 203 -0.96 -6.76 -6.38
N TYR A 204 -2.22 -6.99 -5.96
CA TYR A 204 -3.35 -6.10 -6.15
C TYR A 204 -4.03 -5.80 -4.80
N PRO A 205 -4.02 -4.54 -4.32
CA PRO A 205 -4.90 -4.08 -3.26
C PRO A 205 -6.25 -3.64 -3.81
N VAL A 206 -7.30 -3.78 -2.98
CA VAL A 206 -8.63 -3.26 -3.32
C VAL A 206 -8.57 -1.74 -3.47
N SER A 207 -9.26 -1.27 -4.50
CA SER A 207 -9.36 0.14 -4.88
C SER A 207 -10.80 0.65 -4.77
N ASN A 208 -10.99 1.96 -4.94
CA ASN A 208 -12.27 2.60 -4.66
C ASN A 208 -13.21 2.63 -5.88
N ASN A 209 -12.68 2.52 -7.11
CA ASN A 209 -13.49 2.35 -8.32
C ASN A 209 -13.76 0.89 -8.68
N ASP A 210 -13.01 -0.07 -8.13
CA ASP A 210 -13.21 -1.52 -8.38
C ASP A 210 -14.34 -2.15 -7.54
N ILE A 211 -15.10 -1.34 -6.80
CA ILE A 211 -16.20 -1.78 -5.96
C ILE A 211 -17.50 -1.02 -6.26
N MET A 212 -18.62 -1.67 -5.94
CA MET A 212 -19.97 -1.14 -6.12
C MET A 212 -20.80 -1.36 -4.86
N PRO A 213 -21.32 -0.31 -4.19
CA PRO A 213 -21.22 1.12 -4.56
C PRO A 213 -19.81 1.72 -4.44
N HIS A 214 -19.56 2.80 -5.18
CA HIS A 214 -18.29 3.52 -5.13
C HIS A 214 -17.93 3.91 -3.68
N ASN A 215 -16.66 3.70 -3.30
CA ASN A 215 -16.09 3.92 -1.96
C ASN A 215 -16.69 3.08 -0.82
N LEU A 216 -17.76 2.31 -1.04
CA LEU A 216 -18.45 1.58 0.03
C LEU A 216 -17.94 0.14 0.10
N MET A 217 -17.09 -0.11 1.10
CA MET A 217 -16.53 -1.42 1.41
C MET A 217 -16.74 -1.72 2.90
N ASP A 218 -17.37 -2.85 3.20
CA ASP A 218 -17.56 -3.35 4.57
C ASP A 218 -16.75 -4.64 4.79
N ILE A 219 -16.74 -5.16 6.02
CA ILE A 219 -16.12 -6.43 6.39
C ILE A 219 -16.77 -7.58 5.61
N GLY A 220 -15.94 -8.51 5.14
CA GLY A 220 -16.36 -9.73 4.47
C GLY A 220 -16.75 -10.86 5.44
N PRO A 221 -17.26 -11.99 4.93
CA PRO A 221 -17.39 -12.32 3.52
C PRO A 221 -18.63 -11.68 2.92
N SER A 222 -18.46 -10.95 1.82
CA SER A 222 -19.55 -10.28 1.11
C SER A 222 -19.55 -10.70 -0.35
N LEU A 223 -20.59 -10.31 -1.10
CA LEU A 223 -20.60 -10.51 -2.55
C LEU A 223 -19.45 -9.74 -3.21
N GLN A 224 -19.13 -8.53 -2.74
CA GLN A 224 -18.03 -7.73 -3.26
C GLN A 224 -16.68 -8.43 -3.05
N THR A 225 -16.40 -8.98 -1.86
CA THR A 225 -15.12 -9.67 -1.62
C THR A 225 -14.99 -10.96 -2.44
N ARG A 226 -16.11 -11.66 -2.69
CA ARG A 226 -16.14 -12.85 -3.56
C ARG A 226 -15.91 -12.50 -5.03
N GLU A 227 -16.53 -11.45 -5.54
CA GLU A 227 -16.36 -10.99 -6.92
C GLU A 227 -14.92 -10.52 -7.18
N LEU A 228 -14.35 -9.73 -6.25
CA LEU A 228 -12.94 -9.34 -6.31
C LEU A 228 -12.01 -10.56 -6.25
N PHE A 229 -12.28 -11.50 -5.33
CA PHE A 229 -11.51 -12.74 -5.24
C PHE A 229 -11.59 -13.54 -6.53
N GLU A 230 -12.77 -13.66 -7.16
CA GLU A 230 -12.95 -14.39 -8.41
C GLU A 230 -12.18 -13.73 -9.56
N ALA A 231 -12.22 -12.40 -9.68
CA ALA A 231 -11.48 -11.67 -10.70
C ALA A 231 -9.95 -11.84 -10.54
N TRP A 232 -9.46 -11.68 -9.30
CA TRP A 232 -8.02 -11.61 -8.99
C TRP A 232 -7.41 -12.91 -8.44
N ARG A 233 -8.19 -13.99 -8.39
CA ARG A 233 -7.81 -15.31 -7.85
C ARG A 233 -6.43 -15.80 -8.31
N PRO A 234 -6.01 -15.65 -9.59
CA PRO A 234 -4.71 -16.15 -10.03
C PRO A 234 -3.50 -15.58 -9.26
N PHE A 235 -3.66 -14.43 -8.61
CA PHE A 235 -2.58 -13.70 -7.92
C PHE A 235 -2.72 -13.71 -6.39
N ILE A 236 -3.69 -14.44 -5.85
CA ILE A 236 -3.94 -14.53 -4.41
C ILE A 236 -3.52 -15.93 -3.93
N PRO A 237 -2.55 -16.04 -3.02
CA PRO A 237 -2.16 -17.33 -2.46
C PRO A 237 -3.35 -18.08 -1.86
N GLN A 238 -3.52 -19.33 -2.28
CA GLN A 238 -4.67 -20.15 -1.86
C GLN A 238 -4.78 -20.30 -0.33
N VAL A 239 -3.64 -20.39 0.37
CA VAL A 239 -3.58 -20.45 1.85
C VAL A 239 -4.14 -19.20 2.54
N GLN A 240 -4.30 -18.09 1.81
CA GLN A 240 -4.87 -16.83 2.30
C GLN A 240 -6.29 -16.58 1.79
N MET A 241 -6.93 -17.55 1.12
CA MET A 241 -8.28 -17.39 0.58
C MET A 241 -9.28 -16.94 1.65
N HIS A 242 -9.27 -17.55 2.84
CA HIS A 242 -10.19 -17.16 3.91
C HIS A 242 -9.91 -15.73 4.39
N THR A 243 -8.64 -15.39 4.62
CA THR A 243 -8.22 -14.02 4.99
C THR A 243 -8.69 -13.00 3.95
N TYR A 244 -8.51 -13.29 2.66
CA TYR A 244 -8.93 -12.42 1.58
C TYR A 244 -10.46 -12.27 1.52
N LEU A 245 -11.21 -13.36 1.67
CA LEU A 245 -12.67 -13.28 1.64
C LEU A 245 -13.23 -12.46 2.81
N MET A 246 -12.56 -12.50 3.98
CA MET A 246 -12.96 -11.76 5.17
C MET A 246 -12.62 -10.27 5.13
N GLY A 247 -11.48 -9.87 4.54
CA GLY A 247 -11.02 -8.48 4.61
C GLY A 247 -10.45 -7.89 3.34
N ALA A 248 -10.33 -8.69 2.28
CA ALA A 248 -9.71 -8.36 1.01
C ALA A 248 -8.29 -7.79 1.13
N TYR A 249 -7.54 -8.29 2.11
CA TYR A 249 -6.12 -8.06 2.32
C TYR A 249 -5.39 -9.40 2.36
N TYR A 250 -4.13 -9.41 1.94
CA TYR A 250 -3.27 -10.59 1.89
C TYR A 250 -1.81 -10.15 1.72
N PHE A 251 -0.87 -11.08 1.66
CA PHE A 251 0.47 -10.79 1.17
C PHE A 251 0.94 -11.80 0.13
N GLN A 252 1.88 -11.39 -0.71
CA GLN A 252 2.59 -12.27 -1.62
C GLN A 252 4.08 -12.23 -1.30
N GLU A 253 4.72 -13.39 -1.17
CA GLU A 253 6.17 -13.46 -1.20
C GLU A 253 6.65 -13.21 -2.63
N VAL A 254 7.45 -12.17 -2.81
CA VAL A 254 8.06 -11.83 -4.10
C VAL A 254 9.46 -12.41 -4.22
N ILE A 255 10.15 -12.57 -3.08
CA ILE A 255 11.33 -13.41 -2.94
C ILE A 255 11.05 -14.36 -1.77
N PRO A 256 10.96 -15.68 -2.02
CA PRO A 256 10.48 -16.62 -1.01
C PRO A 256 11.26 -16.53 0.31
N ASN A 257 10.54 -16.50 1.44
CA ASN A 257 11.10 -16.34 2.80
C ASN A 257 12.03 -15.13 3.04
N GLN A 258 12.07 -14.14 2.13
CA GLN A 258 12.99 -12.99 2.24
C GLN A 258 12.27 -11.64 2.11
N LEU A 259 11.45 -11.48 1.06
CA LEU A 259 10.76 -10.23 0.74
C LEU A 259 9.31 -10.52 0.37
N ALA A 260 8.39 -9.83 1.03
CA ALA A 260 6.97 -9.89 0.73
C ALA A 260 6.39 -8.49 0.44
N VAL A 261 5.24 -8.46 -0.22
CA VAL A 261 4.43 -7.25 -0.39
C VAL A 261 3.08 -7.52 0.24
N LEU A 262 2.70 -6.69 1.22
CA LEU A 262 1.41 -6.77 1.91
C LEU A 262 0.40 -5.90 1.15
N SER A 263 -0.62 -6.54 0.60
CA SER A 263 -1.80 -5.90 0.03
C SER A 263 -2.77 -5.54 1.15
N LEU A 264 -2.84 -4.25 1.47
CA LEU A 264 -3.72 -3.68 2.49
C LEU A 264 -5.01 -3.20 1.85
N ASN A 265 -6.14 -3.51 2.46
CA ASN A 265 -7.43 -2.94 2.08
C ASN A 265 -7.57 -1.52 2.66
N THR A 266 -7.00 -0.53 1.96
CA THR A 266 -7.01 0.87 2.42
C THR A 266 -8.41 1.49 2.44
N MET A 267 -9.41 0.84 1.85
CA MET A 267 -10.81 1.28 1.95
C MET A 267 -11.32 1.22 3.38
N TYR A 268 -10.76 0.37 4.24
CA TYR A 268 -11.08 0.29 5.67
C TYR A 268 -10.50 1.42 6.51
N TRP A 269 -9.66 2.27 5.92
CA TRP A 269 -9.13 3.47 6.56
C TRP A 269 -9.60 4.75 5.87
N PHE A 270 -10.25 4.64 4.71
CA PHE A 270 -10.60 5.76 3.84
C PHE A 270 -11.76 6.58 4.42
N ASP A 271 -11.55 7.87 4.67
CA ASP A 271 -12.53 8.80 5.25
C ASP A 271 -13.78 8.96 4.38
N SER A 272 -13.66 8.73 3.06
CA SER A 272 -14.80 8.74 2.13
C SER A 272 -15.56 7.41 2.05
N ASN A 273 -15.10 6.35 2.73
CA ASN A 273 -15.88 5.13 2.89
C ASN A 273 -16.89 5.34 4.03
N PRO A 274 -18.20 5.29 3.77
CA PRO A 274 -19.20 5.52 4.81
C PRO A 274 -19.24 4.46 5.91
N MET A 275 -18.60 3.30 5.71
CA MET A 275 -18.48 2.23 6.71
C MET A 275 -17.30 2.43 7.68
N VAL A 276 -16.49 3.47 7.47
CA VAL A 276 -15.39 3.84 8.36
C VAL A 276 -15.88 4.94 9.29
N ASP A 277 -16.04 4.61 10.58
CA ASP A 277 -16.36 5.60 11.62
C ASP A 277 -15.09 5.97 12.42
N ASP A 278 -14.35 4.97 12.88
CA ASP A 278 -13.01 5.11 13.46
C ASP A 278 -12.19 3.81 13.29
N CYS A 279 -10.98 3.74 13.85
CA CYS A 279 -10.17 2.53 13.88
C CYS A 279 -9.86 2.05 15.30
N ASP A 280 -10.39 2.70 16.33
CA ASP A 280 -10.17 2.34 17.74
C ASP A 280 -11.26 1.39 18.29
N ASN A 281 -12.40 1.34 17.61
CA ASN A 281 -13.51 0.47 17.95
C ASN A 281 -13.36 -0.90 17.29
N ARG A 282 -13.59 -1.96 18.08
CA ARG A 282 -13.36 -3.36 17.70
C ARG A 282 -14.23 -3.85 16.55
N LYS A 283 -15.36 -3.18 16.30
CA LYS A 283 -16.30 -3.50 15.22
C LYS A 283 -15.93 -2.85 13.89
N ASP A 284 -15.10 -1.82 13.91
CA ASP A 284 -14.74 -1.11 12.69
C ASP A 284 -13.81 -1.97 11.81
N PRO A 285 -14.02 -1.96 10.47
CA PRO A 285 -13.20 -2.73 9.54
C PRO A 285 -11.70 -2.45 9.68
N GLY A 286 -11.36 -1.19 9.95
CA GLY A 286 -9.97 -0.75 10.11
C GLY A 286 -9.29 -1.34 11.34
N TYR A 287 -10.03 -1.58 12.44
CA TYR A 287 -9.51 -2.26 13.63
C TYR A 287 -9.13 -3.71 13.31
N LYS A 288 -10.02 -4.45 12.62
CA LYS A 288 -9.80 -5.84 12.22
C LYS A 288 -8.59 -5.98 11.29
N LEU A 289 -8.39 -5.04 10.37
CA LEU A 289 -7.19 -4.99 9.54
C LEU A 289 -5.92 -4.78 10.38
N PHE A 290 -5.93 -3.94 11.42
CA PHE A 290 -4.78 -3.80 12.31
C PHE A 290 -4.51 -5.05 13.16
N GLU A 291 -5.53 -5.81 13.56
CA GLU A 291 -5.34 -7.12 14.23
C GLU A 291 -4.54 -8.07 13.32
N TRP A 292 -5.00 -8.25 12.08
CA TRP A 292 -4.30 -9.08 11.09
C TRP A 292 -2.88 -8.59 10.82
N LEU A 293 -2.72 -7.28 10.59
CA LEU A 293 -1.42 -6.66 10.31
C LEU A 293 -0.43 -6.94 11.43
N GLY A 294 -0.89 -6.89 12.69
CA GLY A 294 -0.06 -7.17 13.85
C GLY A 294 0.46 -8.60 13.92
N TYR A 295 -0.39 -9.59 13.64
CA TYR A 295 0.03 -10.98 13.57
C TYR A 295 1.03 -11.22 12.44
N VAL A 296 0.73 -10.70 11.24
CA VAL A 296 1.59 -10.88 10.05
C VAL A 296 2.95 -10.21 10.25
N LEU A 297 2.99 -8.93 10.65
CA LEU A 297 4.26 -8.24 10.81
C LEU A 297 5.11 -8.84 11.93
N LYS A 298 4.49 -9.31 13.02
CA LYS A 298 5.21 -10.02 14.10
C LYS A 298 5.90 -11.28 13.56
N GLU A 299 5.21 -12.05 12.73
CA GLU A 299 5.77 -13.24 12.09
C GLU A 299 6.88 -12.86 11.09
N MET A 300 6.65 -11.85 10.25
CA MET A 300 7.66 -11.36 9.30
C MET A 300 8.95 -10.92 10.01
N ARG A 301 8.83 -10.24 11.16
CA ARG A 301 9.97 -9.89 12.02
C ARG A 301 10.68 -11.13 12.56
N ALA A 302 9.93 -12.10 13.10
CA ALA A 302 10.48 -13.35 13.62
C ALA A 302 11.24 -14.11 12.53
N ARG A 303 10.79 -14.00 11.28
CA ARG A 303 11.42 -14.57 10.09
C ARG A 303 12.56 -13.74 9.51
N ASN A 304 12.84 -12.56 10.06
CA ASN A 304 13.74 -11.55 9.49
C ASN A 304 13.40 -11.15 8.04
N MET A 305 12.15 -11.37 7.61
CA MET A 305 11.66 -10.95 6.31
C MET A 305 11.51 -9.43 6.26
N LYS A 306 11.61 -8.88 5.06
CA LYS A 306 11.32 -7.47 4.77
C LYS A 306 10.02 -7.35 4.00
N VAL A 307 9.33 -6.22 4.16
CA VAL A 307 8.03 -6.03 3.55
C VAL A 307 7.85 -4.65 2.94
N TRP A 308 7.22 -4.61 1.76
CA TRP A 308 6.55 -3.41 1.28
C TRP A 308 5.10 -3.42 1.72
N LEU A 309 4.59 -2.25 2.09
CA LEU A 309 3.16 -2.04 2.26
C LEU A 309 2.58 -1.52 0.94
N CYS A 310 1.49 -2.10 0.49
CA CYS A 310 0.82 -1.77 -0.76
C CYS A 310 -0.66 -1.48 -0.47
N GLY A 311 -1.20 -0.41 -1.06
CA GLY A 311 -2.60 -0.03 -0.93
C GLY A 311 -3.01 0.86 -2.09
N HIS A 312 -4.31 1.11 -2.26
CA HIS A 312 -4.76 2.02 -3.31
C HIS A 312 -4.69 3.49 -2.85
N VAL A 313 -5.48 3.82 -1.81
CA VAL A 313 -5.56 5.18 -1.26
C VAL A 313 -4.34 5.47 -0.39
N PRO A 314 -3.57 6.54 -0.62
CA PRO A 314 -2.40 6.82 0.19
C PRO A 314 -2.72 7.42 1.56
N PRO A 315 -1.89 7.14 2.59
CA PRO A 315 -2.06 7.68 3.94
C PRO A 315 -1.76 9.18 3.97
N ASN A 316 -2.77 9.98 4.29
CA ASN A 316 -2.63 11.37 4.71
C ASN A 316 -3.88 11.82 5.47
N GLU A 317 -3.80 13.02 6.04
CA GLU A 317 -4.82 13.64 6.88
C GLU A 317 -6.16 13.90 6.21
N LYS A 318 -6.21 13.92 4.86
CA LYS A 318 -7.45 14.09 4.08
C LYS A 318 -8.05 12.76 3.64
N ASN A 319 -7.21 11.77 3.38
CA ASN A 319 -7.64 10.48 2.87
C ASN A 319 -8.07 9.54 3.98
N TYR A 320 -7.33 9.48 5.09
CA TYR A 320 -7.63 8.51 6.15
C TYR A 320 -8.36 9.16 7.31
N ASP A 321 -9.27 8.42 7.95
CA ASP A 321 -9.74 8.83 9.28
C ASP A 321 -8.52 8.97 10.21
N THR A 322 -8.55 9.98 11.08
CA THR A 322 -7.39 10.32 11.90
C THR A 322 -6.99 9.21 12.87
N THR A 323 -7.95 8.45 13.40
CA THR A 323 -7.68 7.31 14.28
C THR A 323 -7.04 6.15 13.54
N CYS A 324 -7.36 5.99 12.25
CA CYS A 324 -6.73 5.03 11.37
C CYS A 324 -5.31 5.48 10.98
N LEU A 325 -5.14 6.74 10.59
CA LEU A 325 -3.85 7.31 10.19
C LEU A 325 -2.82 7.22 11.32
N ARG A 326 -3.18 7.61 12.55
CA ARG A 326 -2.23 7.57 13.68
C ARG A 326 -1.76 6.14 13.99
N LYS A 327 -2.66 5.15 13.87
CA LYS A 327 -2.32 3.73 14.05
C LYS A 327 -1.42 3.23 12.93
N TYR A 328 -1.75 3.56 11.69
CA TYR A 328 -0.92 3.22 10.53
C TYR A 328 0.51 3.74 10.70
N ILE A 329 0.68 5.01 11.08
CA ILE A 329 1.99 5.62 11.33
C ILE A 329 2.71 4.97 12.52
N ALA A 330 2.00 4.60 13.58
CA ALA A 330 2.60 3.86 14.70
C ALA A 330 3.15 2.50 14.23
N TRP A 331 2.39 1.75 13.44
CA TRP A 331 2.83 0.46 12.89
C TRP A 331 4.06 0.61 11.99
N THR A 332 4.09 1.60 11.09
CA THR A 332 5.27 1.85 10.25
C THR A 332 6.49 2.27 11.07
N HIS A 333 6.30 3.00 12.17
CA HIS A 333 7.38 3.43 13.05
C HIS A 333 7.95 2.27 13.88
N GLU A 334 7.10 1.43 14.47
CA GLU A 334 7.55 0.33 15.34
C GLU A 334 8.03 -0.90 14.57
N TYR A 335 7.79 -0.96 13.26
CA TYR A 335 8.30 -2.01 12.37
C TYR A 335 9.33 -1.50 11.36
N ARG A 336 10.07 -0.46 11.74
CA ARG A 336 11.17 0.13 10.96
C ARG A 336 12.37 -0.80 10.70
N ASP A 337 12.41 -1.98 11.32
CA ASP A 337 13.33 -3.09 11.04
C ASP A 337 12.88 -4.02 9.90
N VAL A 338 11.59 -3.98 9.57
CA VAL A 338 10.92 -4.89 8.62
C VAL A 338 10.36 -4.14 7.41
N ILE A 339 9.68 -3.01 7.62
CA ILE A 339 8.97 -2.26 6.58
C ILE A 339 9.96 -1.42 5.77
N VAL A 340 9.94 -1.61 4.45
CA VAL A 340 10.77 -0.89 3.47
C VAL A 340 10.15 0.45 3.07
N GLY A 341 8.82 0.52 2.99
CA GLY A 341 8.07 1.71 2.61
C GLY A 341 6.64 1.38 2.19
N GLY A 342 5.89 2.40 1.77
CA GLY A 342 4.54 2.25 1.23
C GLY A 342 4.46 2.59 -0.27
N LEU A 343 3.63 1.85 -1.01
CA LEU A 343 3.35 2.01 -2.45
C LEU A 343 1.84 2.21 -2.68
N TYR A 344 1.47 3.34 -3.32
CA TYR A 344 0.08 3.78 -3.49
C TYR A 344 -0.19 4.46 -4.85
N GLY A 345 -1.47 4.58 -5.20
CA GLY A 345 -1.98 5.27 -6.40
C GLY A 345 -3.02 6.34 -6.05
N HIS A 346 -4.20 6.30 -6.69
CA HIS A 346 -5.42 7.07 -6.40
C HIS A 346 -5.36 8.57 -6.71
N MET A 347 -4.27 9.24 -6.33
CA MET A 347 -4.19 10.70 -6.39
C MET A 347 -3.99 11.22 -7.80
N ASN A 348 -3.64 10.33 -8.74
CA ASN A 348 -3.23 10.64 -10.11
C ASN A 348 -2.09 11.67 -10.13
N LEU A 349 -1.10 11.52 -9.23
CA LEU A 349 -0.01 12.47 -9.02
C LEU A 349 1.26 11.75 -8.56
N ASP A 350 2.40 12.07 -9.18
CA ASP A 350 3.70 11.59 -8.71
C ASP A 350 4.21 12.43 -7.53
N HIS A 351 4.12 11.88 -6.32
CA HIS A 351 4.67 12.52 -5.12
C HIS A 351 4.93 11.53 -3.98
N PHE A 352 5.40 12.04 -2.84
CA PHE A 352 5.68 11.24 -1.65
C PHE A 352 5.21 11.96 -0.38
N ILE A 353 4.87 11.18 0.64
CA ILE A 353 4.29 11.65 1.90
C ILE A 353 5.15 11.15 3.07
N PRO A 354 5.89 12.05 3.74
CA PRO A 354 6.51 11.77 5.02
C PRO A 354 5.45 11.65 6.13
N LEU A 355 5.49 10.56 6.86
CA LEU A 355 4.58 10.26 7.95
C LEU A 355 5.28 10.43 9.29
N ASP A 356 4.76 11.29 10.17
CA ASP A 356 5.45 11.74 11.38
C ASP A 356 4.98 10.99 12.64
N SER A 357 5.83 10.11 13.17
CA SER A 357 5.47 9.28 14.33
C SER A 357 5.25 10.10 15.61
N VAL A 358 5.91 11.26 15.76
CA VAL A 358 5.69 12.13 16.93
C VAL A 358 4.27 12.70 16.91
N GLN A 359 3.78 13.14 15.74
CA GLN A 359 2.41 13.64 15.62
C GLN A 359 1.38 12.53 15.86
N ALA A 360 1.65 11.32 15.35
CA ALA A 360 0.81 10.15 15.56
C ALA A 360 0.68 9.79 17.04
N TYR A 361 1.81 9.66 17.76
CA TYR A 361 1.77 9.35 19.20
C TYR A 361 1.14 10.47 20.04
N LYS A 362 1.26 11.74 19.65
CA LYS A 362 0.50 12.84 20.28
C LYS A 362 -1.00 12.69 20.09
N SER A 363 -1.44 12.31 18.89
CA SER A 363 -2.84 12.03 18.62
C SER A 363 -3.33 10.86 19.48
N ILE A 364 -2.60 9.75 19.53
CA ILE A 364 -2.95 8.56 20.34
C ILE A 364 -3.06 8.91 21.83
N ARG A 365 -2.07 9.62 22.39
CA ARG A 365 -2.04 10.00 23.82
C ARG A 365 -3.20 10.90 24.24
N LYS A 366 -3.83 11.65 23.33
CA LYS A 366 -5.01 12.44 23.68
C LYS A 366 -6.19 11.56 24.10
N ASP A 367 -6.34 10.40 23.46
CA ASP A 367 -7.45 9.47 23.68
C ASP A 367 -7.08 8.33 24.65
N PHE A 368 -5.81 7.90 24.67
CA PHE A 368 -5.29 6.75 25.42
C PHE A 368 -4.17 7.14 26.40
N LYS A 369 -4.38 8.17 27.24
CA LYS A 369 -3.37 8.72 28.16
C LYS A 369 -2.70 7.67 29.06
N ASP A 370 -3.49 6.72 29.57
CA ASP A 370 -3.07 5.74 30.58
C ASP A 370 -2.42 4.48 29.94
N GLU A 371 -2.48 4.31 28.61
CA GLU A 371 -1.98 3.10 27.92
C GLU A 371 -0.54 3.27 27.38
N PHE A 372 -0.10 4.52 27.19
CA PHE A 372 1.18 4.88 26.57
C PHE A 372 2.11 5.68 27.50
N GLU A 373 2.24 5.26 28.77
CA GLU A 373 3.29 5.74 29.69
C GLU A 373 4.71 5.35 29.23
N GLN A 374 4.84 4.55 28.17
CA GLN A 374 6.12 4.14 27.62
C GLN A 374 6.89 5.33 27.01
N LYS A 375 8.18 5.41 27.36
CA LYS A 375 9.18 6.24 26.69
C LYS A 375 9.26 5.81 25.22
N THR A 376 8.55 6.50 24.35
CA THR A 376 8.85 6.47 22.92
C THR A 376 10.26 7.05 22.71
N ILE A 377 10.95 6.69 21.61
CA ILE A 377 12.33 7.14 21.33
C ILE A 377 12.48 8.67 21.37
N PHE A 378 11.40 9.36 21.01
CA PHE A 378 11.32 10.80 21.10
C PHE A 378 10.59 11.15 22.40
N ASN A 379 11.14 12.04 23.22
CA ASN A 379 10.36 12.66 24.29
C ASN A 379 9.25 13.49 23.65
N VAL A 380 8.13 12.84 23.36
CA VAL A 380 6.99 13.41 22.63
C VAL A 380 6.46 14.66 23.33
N ASP A 381 6.56 14.72 24.66
CA ASP A 381 6.08 15.82 25.49
C ASP A 381 6.99 17.07 25.45
N ASP A 382 8.27 16.91 25.09
CA ASP A 382 9.24 18.01 25.00
C ASP A 382 9.25 18.69 23.61
N GLU A 383 8.53 18.12 22.63
CA GLU A 383 8.49 18.67 21.29
C GLU A 383 7.34 19.67 21.12
N GLU A 384 7.62 20.88 20.64
CA GLU A 384 6.63 21.83 20.14
C GLU A 384 6.05 21.35 18.78
N GLU A 385 5.25 20.30 18.80
CA GLU A 385 4.54 19.76 17.63
C GLU A 385 3.06 19.53 17.96
N HIS A 386 2.20 19.69 16.97
CA HIS A 386 0.77 19.41 17.10
C HIS A 386 0.49 17.90 16.94
N ALA A 387 -0.62 17.44 17.51
CA ALA A 387 -1.17 16.14 17.12
C ALA A 387 -1.67 16.19 15.68
N LEU A 388 -1.85 15.04 15.04
CA LEU A 388 -2.28 14.94 13.63
C LEU A 388 -3.54 15.77 13.34
N GLU A 389 -4.60 15.64 14.13
CA GLU A 389 -5.86 16.38 13.96
C GLU A 389 -5.74 17.91 14.20
N ASP A 390 -4.64 18.35 14.82
CA ASP A 390 -4.35 19.77 15.05
C ASP A 390 -3.27 20.30 14.12
N SER A 391 -2.72 19.46 13.24
CA SER A 391 -1.60 19.81 12.37
C SER A 391 -2.01 20.90 11.38
N ASN A 392 -1.05 21.72 10.95
CA ASN A 392 -1.33 22.75 9.95
C ASN A 392 -1.73 22.11 8.62
N LEU A 393 -1.22 20.92 8.30
CA LEU A 393 -1.61 20.18 7.12
C LEU A 393 -3.07 19.74 7.21
N TYR A 394 -3.50 19.16 8.33
CA TYR A 394 -4.90 18.81 8.56
C TYR A 394 -5.82 20.00 8.35
N LYS A 395 -5.53 21.13 9.02
CA LYS A 395 -6.32 22.37 8.88
C LYS A 395 -6.31 22.91 7.45
N ALA A 396 -5.15 22.93 6.79
CA ALA A 396 -5.05 23.42 5.43
C ALA A 396 -5.82 22.51 4.46
N LEU A 397 -5.79 21.19 4.66
CA LEU A 397 -6.54 20.25 3.85
C LEU A 397 -8.05 20.33 4.14
N ASP A 398 -8.47 20.49 5.39
CA ASP A 398 -9.90 20.61 5.74
C ASP A 398 -10.52 21.95 5.28
N GLU A 399 -9.85 23.08 5.56
CA GLU A 399 -10.34 24.42 5.23
C GLU A 399 -10.32 24.71 3.72
N ASN A 400 -9.26 24.27 3.02
CA ASN A 400 -9.10 24.58 1.61
C ASN A 400 -9.72 23.53 0.68
N PHE A 401 -9.98 22.29 1.13
CA PHE A 401 -10.35 21.17 0.26
C PHE A 401 -11.75 20.63 0.56
N SER A 402 -12.78 21.40 0.18
CA SER A 402 -14.14 20.87 0.00
C SER A 402 -14.21 19.87 -1.17
N ASP A 403 -15.27 19.07 -1.28
CA ASP A 403 -15.49 18.13 -2.41
C ASP A 403 -15.47 18.79 -3.79
N LYS A 404 -15.65 20.13 -3.86
CA LYS A 404 -15.53 20.92 -5.10
C LYS A 404 -14.09 21.29 -5.45
N PHE A 405 -13.15 21.16 -4.52
CA PHE A 405 -11.78 21.65 -4.64
C PHE A 405 -10.82 20.61 -5.21
N PHE A 406 -10.97 19.35 -4.82
CA PHE A 406 -10.12 18.23 -5.22
C PHE A 406 -10.98 17.10 -5.78
N ARG A 407 -11.18 17.09 -7.10
CA ARG A 407 -11.88 15.99 -7.77
C ARG A 407 -10.89 14.85 -7.98
N VAL A 408 -11.04 13.79 -7.19
CA VAL A 408 -10.50 12.45 -7.52
C VAL A 408 -11.51 11.66 -8.36
N THR A 409 -12.76 12.13 -8.41
CA THR A 409 -13.76 11.64 -9.35
C THR A 409 -13.41 12.12 -10.76
N GLY A 410 -13.34 11.22 -11.74
CA GLY A 410 -12.96 11.49 -13.13
C GLY A 410 -13.50 12.81 -13.72
N GLY A 411 -12.74 13.37 -14.66
CA GLY A 411 -12.98 14.70 -15.22
C GLY A 411 -11.71 15.54 -15.26
N VAL A 412 -11.84 16.82 -15.68
CA VAL A 412 -10.69 17.73 -15.82
C VAL A 412 -10.04 17.96 -14.45
N PRO A 413 -8.72 17.71 -14.30
CA PRO A 413 -8.03 17.94 -13.03
C PRO A 413 -8.04 19.43 -12.66
N ASN A 414 -8.31 19.72 -11.39
CA ASN A 414 -8.41 21.10 -10.87
C ASN A 414 -7.68 21.25 -9.53
N ASN A 415 -7.07 22.42 -9.29
CA ASN A 415 -6.35 22.81 -8.09
C ASN A 415 -5.20 21.87 -7.68
N LYS A 416 -4.68 21.04 -8.59
CA LYS A 416 -3.60 20.09 -8.25
C LYS A 416 -2.26 20.82 -7.99
N VAL A 417 -2.03 22.00 -8.57
CA VAL A 417 -0.87 22.86 -8.24
C VAL A 417 -1.02 23.40 -6.81
N ARG A 418 -2.19 23.96 -6.48
CA ARG A 418 -2.48 24.43 -5.11
C ARG A 418 -2.36 23.31 -4.06
N TYR A 419 -2.72 22.07 -4.39
CA TYR A 419 -2.46 20.90 -3.54
C TYR A 419 -0.97 20.72 -3.26
N LEU A 420 -0.14 20.63 -4.30
CA LEU A 420 1.31 20.45 -4.12
C LEU A 420 1.97 21.63 -3.40
N GLU A 421 1.54 22.87 -3.64
CA GLU A 421 2.02 24.02 -2.87
C GLU A 421 1.58 23.98 -1.39
N THR A 422 0.42 23.41 -1.09
CA THR A 422 -0.02 23.17 0.29
C THR A 422 0.87 22.12 0.96
N LEU A 423 1.19 21.00 0.28
CA LEU A 423 2.17 20.04 0.77
C LEU A 423 3.54 20.69 0.97
N ARG A 424 3.99 21.51 0.02
CA ARG A 424 5.28 22.21 0.12
C ARG A 424 5.39 23.04 1.38
N ARG A 425 4.32 23.78 1.72
CA ARG A 425 4.28 24.67 2.88
C ARG A 425 4.05 23.93 4.18
N GLU A 426 3.05 23.04 4.24
CA GLU A 426 2.55 22.46 5.49
C GLU A 426 3.12 21.07 5.79
N LEU A 427 3.68 20.37 4.80
CA LEU A 427 4.29 19.04 4.97
C LEU A 427 5.82 19.11 4.86
N TYR A 428 6.33 19.60 3.73
CA TYR A 428 7.76 19.57 3.42
C TYR A 428 8.58 20.64 4.13
N ALA A 429 8.06 21.87 4.22
CA ALA A 429 8.73 22.92 4.96
C ALA A 429 8.94 22.53 6.44
N PRO A 430 7.93 22.08 7.22
CA PRO A 430 8.11 21.84 8.65
C PRO A 430 8.91 20.59 9.02
N LEU A 431 9.29 19.72 8.06
CA LEU A 431 10.12 18.54 8.30
C LEU A 431 11.32 18.85 9.19
N LYS A 432 11.58 18.00 10.17
CA LYS A 432 12.67 18.20 11.13
C LYS A 432 14.01 17.71 10.59
N GLY A 433 15.08 18.24 11.19
CA GLY A 433 16.45 17.81 10.90
C GLY A 433 16.90 16.74 11.90
N LYS A 434 18.06 16.13 11.62
CA LYS A 434 18.70 15.05 12.39
C LYS A 434 18.49 15.12 13.92
N LYS A 435 18.71 16.28 14.55
CA LYS A 435 18.57 16.45 16.01
C LYS A 435 17.18 16.05 16.57
N LYS A 436 16.11 16.30 15.82
CA LYS A 436 14.71 16.01 16.22
C LYS A 436 14.10 14.81 15.48
N SER A 437 14.92 14.09 14.71
CA SER A 437 14.44 12.97 13.89
C SER A 437 15.21 11.68 14.12
N GLY A 438 16.32 11.73 14.87
CA GLY A 438 17.27 10.63 15.01
C GLY A 438 18.33 10.63 13.91
N ASN A 439 19.28 9.70 13.99
CA ASN A 439 20.45 9.67 13.11
C ASN A 439 20.07 9.30 11.66
N HIS A 440 19.07 8.45 11.51
CA HIS A 440 18.54 7.94 10.25
C HIS A 440 17.16 8.53 9.91
N PHE A 441 16.71 9.55 10.65
CA PHE A 441 15.39 10.15 10.51
C PHE A 441 14.24 9.19 10.86
N GLU A 442 14.47 8.33 11.86
CA GLU A 442 13.59 7.31 12.44
C GLU A 442 12.21 7.84 12.87
N ARG A 443 12.08 9.16 13.06
CA ARG A 443 10.80 9.85 13.26
C ARG A 443 9.82 9.67 12.10
N TYR A 444 10.34 9.45 10.90
CA TYR A 444 9.53 9.43 9.69
C TYR A 444 9.52 8.07 9.02
N SER A 445 8.39 7.73 8.40
CA SER A 445 8.29 6.72 7.33
C SER A 445 7.81 7.38 6.04
N ILE A 446 8.05 6.75 4.87
CA ILE A 446 7.69 7.33 3.57
C ILE A 446 6.63 6.47 2.87
N ALA A 447 5.54 7.12 2.45
CA ALA A 447 4.57 6.58 1.50
C ALA A 447 4.80 7.22 0.12
N HIS A 448 4.85 6.40 -0.92
CA HIS A 448 5.07 6.83 -2.30
C HIS A 448 3.77 6.72 -3.08
N VAL A 449 3.44 7.79 -3.81
CA VAL A 449 2.27 7.86 -4.66
C VAL A 449 2.75 7.93 -6.11
N THR A 450 2.37 6.93 -6.91
CA THR A 450 2.84 6.81 -8.29
C THR A 450 1.94 7.55 -9.28
N ALA A 451 2.51 7.82 -10.45
CA ALA A 451 1.79 8.23 -11.64
C ALA A 451 0.81 7.13 -12.10
N SER A 452 -0.24 7.55 -12.80
CA SER A 452 -1.37 6.73 -13.19
C SER A 452 -1.44 6.55 -14.70
N ILE A 453 -2.11 5.49 -15.17
CA ILE A 453 -2.26 5.22 -16.61
C ILE A 453 -3.41 6.03 -17.22
N ILE A 454 -4.47 6.29 -16.46
CA ILE A 454 -5.55 7.20 -16.88
C ILE A 454 -5.00 8.55 -17.35
N PRO A 455 -5.49 9.10 -18.48
CA PRO A 455 -5.00 10.35 -19.04
C PRO A 455 -5.50 11.60 -18.27
N THR A 456 -5.54 11.54 -16.93
CA THR A 456 -5.66 12.74 -16.09
C THR A 456 -4.47 13.67 -16.36
N PHE A 457 -3.28 13.09 -16.41
CA PHE A 457 -2.07 13.69 -16.99
C PHE A 457 -1.59 12.81 -18.15
N ASN A 458 -0.32 12.85 -18.53
CA ASN A 458 0.18 11.78 -19.41
C ASN A 458 0.19 10.45 -18.64
N PRO A 459 -0.14 9.32 -19.29
CA PRO A 459 0.01 8.00 -18.71
C PRO A 459 1.43 7.78 -18.23
N GLY A 460 1.60 7.29 -17.00
CA GLY A 460 2.91 7.07 -16.40
C GLY A 460 3.01 5.78 -15.58
N MET A 461 4.21 5.23 -15.52
CA MET A 461 4.55 4.07 -14.69
C MET A 461 6.01 4.17 -14.24
N ARG A 462 6.41 3.45 -13.19
CA ARG A 462 7.83 3.43 -12.77
C ARG A 462 8.38 2.06 -12.50
N VAL A 463 9.68 1.91 -12.73
CA VAL A 463 10.45 0.73 -12.34
C VAL A 463 11.38 1.10 -11.21
N TRP A 464 11.21 0.44 -10.07
CA TRP A 464 12.07 0.55 -8.91
C TRP A 464 13.27 -0.36 -9.06
N GLU A 465 14.43 0.08 -8.57
CA GLU A 465 15.62 -0.74 -8.40
C GLU A 465 15.96 -0.83 -6.91
N TYR A 466 16.24 -2.04 -6.44
CA TYR A 466 16.59 -2.31 -5.04
C TYR A 466 17.84 -3.16 -4.93
N ASN A 467 18.51 -3.03 -3.80
CA ASN A 467 19.77 -3.70 -3.53
C ASN A 467 19.56 -5.22 -3.40
N ILE A 468 20.29 -6.00 -4.19
CA ILE A 468 20.32 -7.47 -4.09
C ILE A 468 21.72 -8.01 -3.76
N THR A 469 22.61 -7.14 -3.29
CA THR A 469 23.93 -7.55 -2.80
C THR A 469 23.75 -8.51 -1.62
N ASP A 470 24.53 -9.59 -1.61
CA ASP A 470 24.53 -10.61 -0.56
C ASP A 470 23.23 -11.43 -0.47
N LEU A 471 22.37 -11.36 -1.51
CA LEU A 471 21.11 -12.10 -1.54
C LEU A 471 21.33 -13.62 -1.52
N GLU A 472 22.37 -14.10 -2.20
CA GLU A 472 22.73 -15.51 -2.25
C GLU A 472 22.98 -16.12 -0.86
N ASN A 473 23.72 -15.41 -0.01
CA ASN A 473 24.03 -15.87 1.34
C ASN A 473 22.79 -15.82 2.24
N LYS A 474 21.91 -14.83 2.06
CA LYS A 474 20.66 -14.72 2.82
C LYS A 474 19.67 -15.83 2.52
N LEU A 475 19.58 -16.24 1.25
CA LEU A 475 18.70 -17.32 0.80
C LEU A 475 19.11 -18.69 1.38
N GLU A 476 20.39 -18.90 1.69
CA GLU A 476 20.88 -20.16 2.25
C GLU A 476 20.53 -20.37 3.74
N GLN A 477 20.14 -19.32 4.46
CA GLN A 477 20.06 -19.32 5.93
C GLN A 477 18.69 -19.70 6.52
N VAL A 478 17.68 -20.03 5.71
CA VAL A 478 16.29 -19.96 6.18
C VAL A 478 15.49 -21.26 6.00
N GLN A 479 15.00 -21.78 7.13
CA GLN A 479 13.82 -22.65 7.17
C GLN A 479 12.85 -22.14 8.24
N PHE A 480 11.63 -21.83 7.82
CA PHE A 480 10.52 -21.49 8.70
C PHE A 480 9.38 -22.48 8.52
N GLU A 481 8.46 -22.53 9.48
CA GLU A 481 7.22 -23.28 9.29
C GLU A 481 6.43 -22.72 8.10
N PRO A 482 5.81 -23.59 7.29
CA PRO A 482 5.02 -23.14 6.16
C PRO A 482 3.80 -22.30 6.59
N TRP A 483 3.36 -21.41 5.70
CA TRP A 483 2.36 -20.38 6.00
C TRP A 483 0.97 -20.94 6.32
N ASP A 484 0.64 -22.14 5.85
CA ASP A 484 -0.61 -22.85 6.18
C ASP A 484 -0.77 -23.06 7.69
N LYS A 485 0.30 -23.45 8.39
CA LYS A 485 0.29 -23.58 9.85
C LYS A 485 0.11 -22.24 10.54
N PHE A 486 0.79 -21.20 10.05
CA PHE A 486 0.67 -19.85 10.60
C PHE A 486 -0.77 -19.34 10.49
N PHE A 487 -1.37 -19.42 9.30
CA PHE A 487 -2.73 -18.93 9.08
C PHE A 487 -3.78 -19.74 9.84
N ALA A 488 -3.64 -21.06 9.96
CA ALA A 488 -4.49 -21.86 10.83
C ALA A 488 -4.43 -21.41 12.31
N GLY A 489 -3.25 -20.99 12.77
CA GLY A 489 -3.08 -20.40 14.10
C GLY A 489 -3.71 -19.01 14.23
N VAL A 490 -3.54 -18.14 13.24
CA VAL A 490 -4.12 -16.78 13.21
C VAL A 490 -5.64 -16.83 13.22
N GLU A 491 -6.26 -17.69 12.39
CA GLU A 491 -7.71 -17.88 12.35
C GLU A 491 -8.26 -18.23 13.72
N ARG A 492 -7.62 -19.19 14.41
CA ARG A 492 -8.00 -19.59 15.77
C ARG A 492 -7.83 -18.45 16.78
N MET A 493 -6.77 -17.65 16.68
CA MET A 493 -6.55 -16.52 17.58
C MET A 493 -7.62 -15.43 17.40
N ILE A 494 -7.97 -15.11 16.14
CA ILE A 494 -9.00 -14.12 15.81
C ILE A 494 -10.38 -14.59 16.27
N GLU A 495 -10.72 -15.87 16.07
CA GLU A 495 -11.98 -16.46 16.55
C GLU A 495 -12.10 -16.36 18.08
N VAL A 496 -11.04 -16.74 18.79
CA VAL A 496 -10.99 -16.67 20.25
C VAL A 496 -11.16 -15.21 20.72
N GLN A 497 -10.45 -14.26 20.11
CA GLN A 497 -10.54 -12.84 20.46
C GLN A 497 -11.97 -12.30 20.23
N SER A 498 -12.59 -12.66 19.11
CA SER A 498 -13.95 -12.21 18.78
C SER A 498 -14.97 -12.70 19.82
N ASN A 499 -14.86 -13.95 20.28
CA ASN A 499 -15.73 -14.50 21.32
C ASN A 499 -15.56 -13.80 22.69
N TYR A 500 -14.34 -13.36 23.04
CA TYR A 500 -14.12 -12.55 24.24
C TYR A 500 -14.72 -11.15 24.12
N ASP A 501 -14.62 -10.54 22.94
CA ASP A 501 -15.14 -9.19 22.69
C ASP A 501 -16.68 -9.15 22.81
N GLU A 502 -17.38 -10.19 22.35
CA GLU A 502 -18.84 -10.32 22.47
C GLU A 502 -19.33 -10.47 23.92
N GLN A 503 -18.54 -11.09 24.80
CA GLN A 503 -18.91 -11.29 26.21
C GLN A 503 -18.77 -10.02 27.07
N ASP A 504 -17.99 -9.04 26.60
CA ASP A 504 -17.67 -7.80 27.31
C ASP A 504 -18.61 -6.62 26.97
N GLU A 505 -19.69 -6.87 26.21
CA GLU A 505 -20.66 -5.87 25.77
C GLU A 505 -22.00 -5.91 26.54
N ASP A 506 -22.39 -4.74 27.08
CA ASP A 506 -23.70 -4.47 27.67
C ASP A 506 -24.79 -4.37 26.57
N PRO A 507 -25.90 -5.12 26.63
CA PRO A 507 -26.87 -5.28 25.53
C PRO A 507 -27.81 -4.07 25.27
N VAL A 508 -27.59 -2.91 25.90
CA VAL A 508 -28.64 -1.87 26.02
C VAL A 508 -28.69 -0.84 24.88
N ASN A 509 -27.69 -0.76 23.98
CA ASN A 509 -27.63 0.34 22.99
C ASN A 509 -28.09 0.00 21.56
N TYR A 510 -28.61 -1.19 21.30
CA TYR A 510 -28.81 -1.65 19.91
C TYR A 510 -30.07 -1.11 19.20
N TRP A 511 -31.11 -0.68 19.92
CA TRP A 511 -32.41 -0.37 19.30
C TRP A 511 -32.75 1.13 19.16
N GLY A 512 -31.83 2.04 19.48
CA GLY A 512 -32.10 3.49 19.51
C GLY A 512 -31.53 4.33 18.36
N GLU A 513 -30.72 3.77 17.46
CA GLU A 513 -29.86 4.56 16.54
C GLU A 513 -30.06 4.28 15.04
N ILE A 514 -31.13 3.60 14.63
CA ILE A 514 -31.42 3.30 13.20
C ILE A 514 -32.28 4.38 12.51
N ASP A 515 -32.84 5.33 13.23
CA ASP A 515 -33.64 6.42 12.65
C ASP A 515 -32.87 7.76 12.66
N ASP A 516 -31.90 7.93 11.75
CA ASP A 516 -31.52 9.21 11.11
C ASP A 516 -30.12 9.10 10.46
N ILE A 517 -30.04 8.39 9.33
CA ILE A 517 -28.86 8.43 8.44
C ILE A 517 -29.11 9.52 7.40
N THR A 518 -29.00 10.79 7.81
CA THR A 518 -28.55 11.90 6.95
C THR A 518 -28.42 13.18 7.79
N ILE A 519 -27.31 13.90 7.63
CA ILE A 519 -27.02 15.29 8.13
C ILE A 519 -26.20 15.45 9.43
N GLU A 520 -25.97 14.43 10.26
CA GLU A 520 -25.28 14.63 11.57
C GLU A 520 -23.78 14.28 11.69
N LYS A 521 -23.03 14.05 10.61
CA LYS A 521 -21.57 13.76 10.72
C LYS A 521 -20.76 14.89 11.39
N LYS A 522 -21.17 16.16 11.29
CA LYS A 522 -20.47 17.30 11.94
C LYS A 522 -20.87 17.54 13.41
N ARG A 523 -22.04 17.07 13.87
CA ARG A 523 -22.52 17.29 15.25
C ARG A 523 -22.11 16.17 16.21
N LYS A 524 -21.95 14.93 15.74
CA LYS A 524 -21.59 13.79 16.59
C LYS A 524 -20.12 13.76 17.04
N LYS A 525 -19.18 14.38 16.28
CA LYS A 525 -17.75 14.51 16.65
C LYS A 525 -17.52 15.26 17.99
N HIS A 526 -18.50 16.05 18.47
CA HIS A 526 -18.39 16.82 19.71
C HIS A 526 -18.98 16.14 20.97
N LYS A 527 -19.81 15.10 20.87
CA LYS A 527 -20.54 14.55 22.03
C LYS A 527 -19.90 13.32 22.71
N LYS A 528 -18.93 12.63 22.09
CA LYS A 528 -18.26 11.43 22.68
C LYS A 528 -17.01 11.73 23.53
N LYS A 529 -16.79 12.98 23.99
CA LYS A 529 -15.52 13.41 24.60
C LYS A 529 -15.23 12.96 26.05
N ASN A 530 -16.13 12.25 26.75
CA ASN A 530 -15.99 12.03 28.21
C ASN A 530 -16.07 10.58 28.72
N LYS A 531 -15.93 9.54 27.88
CA LYS A 531 -15.70 8.17 28.36
C LYS A 531 -14.26 7.76 28.07
N LYS A 532 -13.52 7.29 29.09
CA LYS A 532 -12.20 6.66 28.91
C LYS A 532 -12.37 5.48 27.95
N LYS A 533 -11.60 5.45 26.85
CA LYS A 533 -11.59 4.30 25.94
C LYS A 533 -10.97 3.10 26.65
N LYS A 534 -11.51 1.90 26.40
CA LYS A 534 -10.93 0.64 26.88
C LYS A 534 -9.56 0.42 26.21
N LYS A 535 -8.75 -0.46 26.78
CA LYS A 535 -7.45 -0.87 26.24
C LYS A 535 -7.58 -1.36 24.80
N ASP A 536 -6.69 -0.91 23.92
CA ASP A 536 -6.71 -1.23 22.50
C ASP A 536 -5.50 -2.09 22.11
N HIS A 537 -5.77 -3.36 21.84
CA HIS A 537 -4.73 -4.35 21.57
C HIS A 537 -4.15 -4.28 20.15
N THR A 538 -4.71 -3.45 19.27
CA THR A 538 -4.23 -3.28 17.89
C THR A 538 -3.11 -2.27 17.76
N PHE A 539 -2.75 -1.57 18.82
CA PHE A 539 -1.55 -0.75 18.80
C PHE A 539 -0.28 -1.61 18.78
N PRO A 540 0.73 -1.22 17.98
CA PRO A 540 2.00 -1.94 17.97
C PRO A 540 2.72 -1.78 19.30
N LYS A 541 3.47 -2.82 19.67
CA LYS A 541 4.46 -2.71 20.75
C LYS A 541 5.70 -1.97 20.23
N PRO A 542 6.44 -1.27 21.09
CA PRO A 542 7.70 -0.66 20.70
C PRO A 542 8.65 -1.66 20.05
N MET A 543 9.35 -1.21 19.01
CA MET A 543 10.45 -1.98 18.42
C MET A 543 11.49 -2.30 19.50
N PRO A 544 11.91 -3.57 19.66
CA PRO A 544 12.96 -3.93 20.60
C PRO A 544 14.26 -3.15 20.36
N GLU A 545 14.90 -2.66 21.43
CA GLU A 545 16.11 -1.82 21.35
C GLU A 545 17.33 -2.55 20.78
N ASN A 546 17.36 -3.89 20.85
CA ASN A 546 18.45 -4.73 20.35
C ASN A 546 18.39 -4.99 18.84
N LEU A 547 17.29 -4.65 18.17
CA LEU A 547 17.14 -4.83 16.73
C LEU A 547 17.72 -3.65 15.96
N SER A 548 18.34 -3.94 14.82
CA SER A 548 18.82 -2.92 13.90
C SER A 548 17.70 -2.36 13.02
N LEU A 549 17.89 -1.15 12.50
CA LEU A 549 16.97 -0.57 11.52
C LEU A 549 17.03 -1.34 10.19
N GLY A 550 15.91 -1.33 9.50
CA GLY A 550 15.71 -2.05 8.25
C GLY A 550 16.20 -1.28 7.01
N PRO A 551 15.98 -1.84 5.82
CA PRO A 551 16.47 -1.32 4.53
C PRO A 551 15.92 0.06 4.16
N ALA A 552 14.82 0.51 4.76
CA ALA A 552 14.32 1.87 4.57
C ALA A 552 15.26 2.94 5.14
N TYR A 553 16.09 2.60 6.14
CA TYR A 553 16.88 3.56 6.93
C TYR A 553 18.39 3.36 6.82
N ILE A 554 18.82 2.11 6.65
CA ILE A 554 20.24 1.72 6.54
C ILE A 554 20.39 0.89 5.26
N GLU A 555 21.30 1.32 4.39
CA GLU A 555 21.63 0.63 3.15
C GLU A 555 22.10 -0.80 3.43
N GLN A 556 21.36 -1.76 2.89
CA GLN A 556 21.54 -3.21 2.99
C GLN A 556 20.69 -3.89 1.89
N THR A 557 20.74 -5.22 1.74
CA THR A 557 19.84 -5.95 0.83
C THR A 557 18.38 -5.54 1.04
N PHE A 558 17.66 -5.34 -0.07
CA PHE A 558 16.29 -4.81 -0.19
C PHE A 558 16.14 -3.30 0.03
N THR A 559 17.23 -2.56 0.23
CA THR A 559 17.18 -1.09 0.21
C THR A 559 16.77 -0.61 -1.17
N PRO A 560 15.77 0.28 -1.30
CA PRO A 560 15.43 0.87 -2.58
C PRO A 560 16.54 1.87 -2.94
N GLU A 561 17.11 1.73 -4.13
CA GLU A 561 18.29 2.48 -4.55
C GLU A 561 17.91 3.65 -5.46
N ARG A 562 17.00 3.42 -6.40
CA ARG A 562 16.46 4.42 -7.32
C ARG A 562 15.16 3.94 -7.96
N TYR A 563 14.49 4.81 -8.70
CA TYR A 563 13.51 4.39 -9.70
C TYR A 563 13.65 5.23 -10.97
N VAL A 564 13.18 4.65 -12.08
CA VAL A 564 13.00 5.35 -13.36
C VAL A 564 11.50 5.52 -13.57
N GLN A 565 11.05 6.76 -13.77
CA GLN A 565 9.69 7.09 -14.14
C GLN A 565 9.61 7.20 -15.66
N TYR A 566 8.63 6.51 -16.25
CA TYR A 566 8.32 6.60 -17.67
C TYR A 566 6.98 7.28 -17.89
N TYR A 567 6.80 7.86 -19.07
CA TYR A 567 5.53 8.45 -19.50
C TYR A 567 5.28 8.30 -21.00
N ALA A 568 4.01 8.32 -21.39
CA ALA A 568 3.58 8.35 -22.78
C ALA A 568 3.15 9.78 -23.16
N ASP A 569 3.89 10.41 -24.08
CA ASP A 569 3.63 11.76 -24.58
C ASP A 569 2.42 11.80 -25.53
N LEU A 570 1.22 11.80 -24.94
CA LEU A 570 -0.04 11.66 -25.70
C LEU A 570 -0.23 12.77 -26.74
N GLU A 571 0.27 13.98 -26.48
CA GLU A 571 0.16 15.08 -27.43
C GLU A 571 0.87 14.74 -28.75
N ASN A 572 2.14 14.33 -28.69
CA ASN A 572 2.91 14.03 -29.89
C ASN A 572 2.55 12.67 -30.49
N ILE A 573 2.15 11.69 -29.67
CA ILE A 573 1.64 10.39 -30.15
C ILE A 573 0.35 10.58 -30.96
N ASN A 574 -0.60 11.37 -30.47
CA ASN A 574 -1.87 11.59 -31.16
C ASN A 574 -1.73 12.45 -32.44
N LYS A 575 -0.74 13.35 -32.50
CA LYS A 575 -0.39 14.09 -33.74
C LYS A 575 0.26 13.20 -34.81
N GLY A 576 0.79 12.04 -34.42
CA GLY A 576 1.56 11.17 -35.30
C GLY A 576 3.04 11.53 -35.40
N ASP A 577 3.51 12.48 -34.58
CA ASP A 577 4.92 12.89 -34.51
C ASP A 577 5.79 11.82 -33.83
N LYS A 578 5.18 10.97 -33.00
CA LYS A 578 5.80 9.81 -32.34
C LYS A 578 4.94 8.56 -32.51
N LYS A 579 5.57 7.38 -32.57
CA LYS A 579 4.87 6.10 -32.37
C LYS A 579 4.46 5.99 -30.90
N PHE A 580 3.41 5.22 -30.61
CA PHE A 580 3.05 4.93 -29.23
C PHE A 580 4.21 4.21 -28.53
N GLY A 581 4.55 4.67 -27.34
CA GLY A 581 5.56 4.08 -26.48
C GLY A 581 5.79 4.96 -25.25
N TYR A 582 6.39 4.38 -24.22
CA TYR A 582 6.80 5.13 -23.05
C TYR A 582 8.26 5.55 -23.19
N GLU A 583 8.56 6.79 -22.81
CA GLU A 583 9.90 7.36 -22.75
C GLU A 583 10.27 7.73 -21.30
N ILE A 584 11.57 7.82 -21.02
CA ILE A 584 12.05 8.17 -19.68
C ILE A 584 11.64 9.62 -19.38
N GLU A 585 10.89 9.81 -18.31
CA GLU A 585 10.60 11.14 -17.79
C GLU A 585 11.76 11.66 -16.94
N TYR A 586 12.11 10.90 -15.90
CA TYR A 586 13.22 11.18 -15.02
C TYR A 586 13.65 9.93 -14.24
N SER A 587 14.81 10.01 -13.62
CA SER A 587 15.26 9.08 -12.59
C SER A 587 15.65 9.80 -11.31
N THR A 588 15.52 9.12 -10.16
CA THR A 588 15.71 9.77 -8.84
C THR A 588 17.15 10.20 -8.54
N ASP A 589 18.12 9.62 -9.24
CA ASP A 589 19.54 9.95 -9.14
C ASP A 589 20.00 10.97 -10.19
N ASP A 590 19.11 11.39 -11.09
CA ASP A 590 19.38 12.48 -12.04
C ASP A 590 19.84 13.75 -11.32
N SER A 591 20.60 14.58 -12.03
CA SER A 591 21.18 15.83 -11.50
C SER A 591 20.17 16.79 -10.84
N LEU A 592 18.88 16.66 -11.16
CA LEU A 592 17.80 17.42 -10.55
C LEU A 592 17.54 17.01 -9.08
N TYR A 593 17.49 15.70 -8.84
CA TYR A 593 17.11 15.09 -7.56
C TYR A 593 18.33 14.68 -6.75
N GLY A 594 19.28 13.97 -7.38
CA GLY A 594 20.55 13.56 -6.79
C GLY A 594 20.41 12.59 -5.62
N LEU A 595 19.34 11.78 -5.58
CA LEU A 595 19.13 10.78 -4.54
C LEU A 595 19.95 9.52 -4.86
N LYS A 596 21.03 9.31 -4.11
CA LYS A 596 21.95 8.16 -4.31
C LYS A 596 21.37 6.83 -3.82
N ALA A 597 20.44 6.91 -2.88
CA ALA A 597 19.66 5.82 -2.33
C ALA A 597 18.31 6.41 -1.90
N LEU A 598 17.26 5.60 -1.87
CA LEU A 598 15.91 6.03 -1.51
C LEU A 598 15.58 5.71 -0.05
N THR A 599 16.56 5.92 0.84
CA THR A 599 16.34 5.82 2.28
C THR A 599 15.47 6.96 2.80
N VAL A 600 14.81 6.76 3.94
CA VAL A 600 14.01 7.79 4.63
C VAL A 600 14.81 9.09 4.79
N LYS A 601 16.08 8.98 5.19
CA LYS A 601 16.97 10.13 5.36
C LYS A 601 17.10 10.98 4.09
N GLU A 602 17.24 10.35 2.92
CA GLU A 602 17.39 11.09 1.66
C GLU A 602 16.07 11.73 1.23
N TRP A 603 14.94 11.03 1.40
CA TRP A 603 13.60 11.61 1.18
C TRP A 603 13.32 12.82 2.07
N ILE A 604 13.65 12.74 3.36
CA ILE A 604 13.44 13.87 4.29
C ILE A 604 14.34 15.06 3.95
N LYS A 605 15.60 14.83 3.56
CA LYS A 605 16.47 15.90 3.06
C LYS A 605 15.93 16.52 1.77
N PHE A 606 15.39 15.71 0.87
CA PHE A 606 14.80 16.18 -0.38
C PHE A 606 13.55 17.03 -0.11
N GLY A 607 12.60 16.55 0.70
CA GLY A 607 11.43 17.32 1.13
C GLY A 607 11.83 18.65 1.77
N ARG A 608 12.82 18.65 2.67
CA ARG A 608 13.35 19.89 3.25
C ARG A 608 13.92 20.85 2.20
N THR A 609 14.53 20.32 1.13
CA THR A 609 15.04 21.12 0.00
C THR A 609 13.89 21.77 -0.77
N LEU A 610 12.79 21.04 -1.00
CA LEU A 610 11.58 21.56 -1.64
C LEU A 610 10.93 22.68 -0.81
N GLY A 611 10.85 22.51 0.52
CA GLY A 611 10.24 23.47 1.45
C GLY A 611 11.12 24.65 1.88
N GLU A 612 12.43 24.62 1.63
CA GLU A 612 13.40 25.64 2.06
C GLU A 612 13.08 27.07 1.55
N PRO A 613 12.63 27.28 0.30
CA PRO A 613 12.23 28.62 -0.17
C PRO A 613 11.07 29.22 0.63
N VAL A 614 10.09 28.40 1.03
CA VAL A 614 8.91 28.84 1.80
C VAL A 614 9.33 29.38 3.16
N LYS A 615 10.17 28.62 3.90
CA LYS A 615 10.77 29.05 5.17
C LYS A 615 11.52 30.39 5.06
N ASN A 616 12.25 30.58 3.97
CA ASN A 616 13.03 31.78 3.75
C ASN A 616 12.16 33.02 3.51
N ILE A 617 10.97 32.86 2.93
CA ILE A 617 10.00 33.94 2.74
C ILE A 617 9.34 34.29 4.07
N GLU A 618 8.83 33.30 4.82
CA GLU A 618 8.18 33.51 6.12
C GLU A 618 9.12 34.16 7.14
N ASN A 619 10.39 33.75 7.16
CA ASN A 619 11.38 34.37 8.03
C ASN A 619 11.70 35.81 7.63
N LYS A 620 11.58 36.17 6.34
CA LYS A 620 11.76 37.57 5.88
C LYS A 620 10.56 38.45 6.21
N THR A 621 9.33 37.94 6.09
CA THR A 621 8.13 38.66 6.53
C THR A 621 8.14 38.88 8.05
N LYS A 622 8.59 37.88 8.84
CA LYS A 622 8.81 38.05 10.29
C LYS A 622 9.97 39.00 10.64
N LYS A 623 11.04 39.06 9.84
CA LYS A 623 12.24 39.91 10.08
C LYS A 623 12.22 41.29 9.39
N LYS A 624 11.09 41.79 8.89
CA LYS A 624 10.94 43.20 8.42
C LYS A 624 10.99 44.24 9.58
N LYS A 625 11.89 44.04 10.55
CA LYS A 625 12.42 45.03 11.50
C LYS A 625 13.96 45.17 11.46
N GLY A 626 14.68 44.60 10.47
CA GLY A 626 16.13 44.77 10.39
C GLY A 626 16.71 44.71 8.97
N LYS A 627 17.49 45.73 8.60
CA LYS A 627 18.20 45.86 7.32
C LYS A 627 19.22 44.71 7.13
N GLY A 628 19.20 44.09 5.95
CA GLY A 628 20.40 43.53 5.30
C GLY A 628 20.41 42.02 4.99
N LYS A 629 20.37 41.66 3.70
CA LYS A 629 21.49 41.01 2.94
C LYS A 629 21.01 40.50 1.57
N LYS A 630 21.57 41.10 0.50
CA LYS A 630 21.43 40.73 -0.93
C LYS A 630 22.10 39.38 -1.33
N LYS A 631 22.60 38.57 -0.38
CA LYS A 631 23.36 37.32 -0.65
C LYS A 631 22.53 36.08 -1.03
N ASN A 632 21.19 36.17 -1.08
CA ASN A 632 20.31 34.98 -1.15
C ASN A 632 19.53 34.77 -2.47
N SER A 633 19.75 35.54 -3.54
CA SER A 633 18.93 35.39 -4.77
C SER A 633 19.30 34.17 -5.63
N LYS A 634 20.60 33.85 -5.80
CA LYS A 634 21.03 32.72 -6.66
C LYS A 634 20.63 31.36 -6.09
N LYS A 635 20.84 31.13 -4.78
CA LYS A 635 20.41 29.90 -4.09
C LYS A 635 18.88 29.74 -4.14
N TYR A 636 18.13 30.82 -3.88
CA TYR A 636 16.68 30.81 -3.98
C TYR A 636 16.20 30.45 -5.38
N LYS A 637 16.78 31.06 -6.43
CA LYS A 637 16.47 30.74 -7.84
C LYS A 637 16.70 29.26 -8.14
N LYS A 638 17.83 28.68 -7.69
CA LYS A 638 18.12 27.25 -7.86
C LYS A 638 17.06 26.36 -7.18
N LEU A 639 16.70 26.65 -5.93
CA LEU A 639 15.69 25.88 -5.20
C LEU A 639 14.30 26.01 -5.83
N GLN A 640 13.95 27.19 -6.36
CA GLN A 640 12.70 27.37 -7.08
C GLN A 640 12.68 26.62 -8.41
N GLN A 641 13.82 26.53 -9.10
CA GLN A 641 13.95 25.70 -10.29
C GLN A 641 13.74 24.22 -9.99
N ILE A 642 14.30 23.72 -8.87
CA ILE A 642 14.06 22.33 -8.41
C ILE A 642 12.57 22.10 -8.19
N TRP A 643 11.89 23.03 -7.50
CA TRP A 643 10.44 22.94 -7.28
C TRP A 643 9.64 22.96 -8.58
N ASN A 644 9.96 23.84 -9.52
CA ASN A 644 9.23 23.92 -10.79
C ASN A 644 9.38 22.62 -11.60
N ASN A 645 10.58 22.03 -11.62
CA ASN A 645 10.77 20.74 -12.28
C ASN A 645 10.07 19.60 -11.51
N TYR A 646 10.05 19.65 -10.17
CA TYR A 646 9.28 18.71 -9.36
C TYR A 646 7.79 18.78 -9.68
N LEU A 647 7.21 19.99 -9.86
CA LEU A 647 5.83 20.15 -10.30
C LEU A 647 5.59 19.55 -11.70
N LYS A 648 6.49 19.83 -12.65
CA LYS A 648 6.41 19.25 -14.00
C LYS A 648 6.33 17.73 -13.94
N HIS A 649 7.20 17.08 -13.16
CA HIS A 649 7.21 15.63 -13.02
C HIS A 649 6.03 15.11 -12.19
N ALA A 650 5.56 15.86 -11.18
CA ALA A 650 4.36 15.49 -10.42
C ALA A 650 3.11 15.39 -11.31
N PHE A 651 3.07 16.15 -12.40
CA PHE A 651 2.03 16.15 -13.43
C PHE A 651 2.45 15.43 -14.71
N ILE A 652 3.43 14.52 -14.63
CA ILE A 652 3.84 13.60 -15.70
C ILE A 652 4.13 14.33 -17.01
N SER A 653 4.80 15.48 -16.94
CA SER A 653 5.21 16.28 -18.10
C SER A 653 4.05 16.66 -19.03
N SER A 654 2.82 16.76 -18.51
CA SER A 654 1.60 17.13 -19.24
C SER A 654 1.41 18.64 -19.42
N ASP A 655 2.33 19.42 -18.86
CA ASP A 655 2.31 20.88 -18.83
C ASP A 655 1.20 21.52 -17.97
N TYR A 656 0.59 20.74 -17.08
CA TYR A 656 -0.55 21.18 -16.27
C TYR A 656 -0.25 22.44 -15.45
N GLU A 657 0.94 22.54 -14.86
CA GLU A 657 1.34 23.62 -13.98
C GLU A 657 1.36 25.00 -14.65
N ARG A 658 1.35 25.04 -15.99
CA ARG A 658 1.31 26.28 -16.79
C ARG A 658 -0.07 26.59 -17.39
N LYS A 659 -1.06 25.70 -17.26
CA LYS A 659 -2.39 25.86 -17.89
C LYS A 659 -3.40 26.68 -17.08
N GLY A 660 -3.07 27.08 -15.85
CA GLY A 660 -3.91 27.98 -15.05
C GLY A 660 -5.14 27.33 -14.40
N TYR A 661 -5.16 26.00 -14.25
CA TYR A 661 -6.23 25.24 -13.60
C TYR A 661 -6.14 25.23 -12.05
N GLY A 662 -5.66 26.32 -11.45
CA GLY A 662 -5.59 26.49 -9.99
C GLY A 662 -4.18 26.39 -9.41
#